data_AF-A0A525CVX4-F1
#
_entry.id   AF-A0A525CVX4-F1
#
_cell.length_a   1.000
_cell.length_b   1.000
_cell.length_c   1.000
_cell.angle_alpha   90.00
_cell.angle_beta   90.00
_cell.angle_gamma   90.00
#
_symmetry.space_group_name_H-M   'P 1'
#
loop_
_entity.id
_entity.type
_entity.pdbx_description
1 polymer ?
#
loop_
_entity_poly.entity_id
_entity_poly.type
_entity_poly.pdbx_seq_one_letter_code
_entity_poly.pdbx_strand_id
1 'polypeptide(L)'
;MITMQNPPIKPFNMIVYALMIIWTVFSIPGTDAAGAARITDGLNSVDLAVNAQDSGLPELLDMIIEGDEPPPYRVKTSYSLAIVTRGLTPGNRYTFAWYVNGKQVGTGQSITYRFHTPGEYRLKVMMISTDPSENQSLRGKISIEPIHASEVDFIYTPKNASKPTLESGDSIVFTQQCRNPYRISEYRWYVNDAYVKSGPEISLKFTEPGHHDVTLGIRKGSSYDVAELTKRIRIRTRRPDEEKPDMNRFVTRGGHDDLSVCSQQWKVSKNIWSKKCKIVSRIGPVDGFALCTGPRTGGFNTGFLVYIPRGGGRLLFQVYHFDSSRNRGRVHYSGHIPGAALADPVSLSISCTANAAQVRWTGEDGKSCNTRIWKFRRDDLKRHYGVETPVCSGKPRGTRIKPPPKTDAEPAMPPKKNIKKKEIITVPKPVLHPADSIRLPPVADSYVYADTRKNLSRTNQGLSQVLGAGWHPTGGEKRTFIKFDLSAFKRQRLNRAVLRLYHTRTGGRPALDLGVFKLLSSWSEGRGSTKNPAVTRPGDISWINQPRYVPAPSVVFHPGPGENKFVEIDISPLVQSWLAGSPNHGLMIKCSSPPRSGSPESQYAFYSKEFKDAAKRPELIISGVRARSNPGQGSFGGTGSTTERD
;
A
#
# COMPACT_ATOMS: atom_id res chain seq x y z
N MET A 1 -63.26 -27.69 -0.27
CA MET A 1 -62.62 -26.37 -0.18
C MET A 1 -61.23 -26.52 0.39
N ILE A 2 -60.19 -26.60 -0.46
CA ILE A 2 -58.91 -25.89 -0.29
C ILE A 2 -58.44 -25.61 -1.72
N THR A 3 -58.54 -24.35 -2.10
CA THR A 3 -58.06 -23.81 -3.37
C THR A 3 -56.55 -23.58 -3.26
N MET A 4 -55.75 -24.23 -4.10
CA MET A 4 -54.39 -23.77 -4.42
C MET A 4 -54.32 -23.45 -5.90
N GLN A 5 -54.25 -22.16 -6.20
CA GLN A 5 -53.87 -21.67 -7.52
C GLN A 5 -52.39 -21.98 -7.74
N ASN A 6 -52.09 -22.94 -8.62
CA ASN A 6 -50.75 -23.08 -9.17
C ASN A 6 -50.54 -22.06 -10.30
N PRO A 7 -49.38 -21.36 -10.36
CA PRO A 7 -49.04 -20.54 -11.51
C PRO A 7 -48.74 -21.42 -12.74
N PRO A 8 -48.78 -20.86 -13.97
CA PRO A 8 -48.65 -21.64 -15.19
C PRO A 8 -47.27 -22.31 -15.27
N ILE A 9 -47.27 -23.64 -15.28
CA ILE A 9 -46.08 -24.46 -15.54
C ILE A 9 -45.76 -24.35 -17.04
N LYS A 10 -44.55 -23.90 -17.36
CA LYS A 10 -44.03 -23.83 -18.73
C LYS A 10 -43.95 -25.26 -19.34
N PRO A 11 -44.12 -25.42 -20.67
CA PRO A 11 -44.26 -26.70 -21.36
C PRO A 11 -43.06 -27.68 -21.25
N PHE A 12 -41.94 -27.27 -20.64
CA PHE A 12 -40.74 -28.08 -20.50
C PHE A 12 -40.84 -29.20 -19.45
N ASN A 13 -41.76 -29.10 -18.47
CA ASN A 13 -41.85 -30.08 -17.38
C ASN A 13 -42.68 -31.34 -17.72
N MET A 14 -43.41 -31.37 -18.83
CA MET A 14 -44.23 -32.53 -19.20
C MET A 14 -43.39 -33.71 -19.74
N ILE A 15 -42.27 -33.42 -20.40
CA ILE A 15 -41.40 -34.45 -21.01
C ILE A 15 -40.62 -35.23 -19.93
N VAL A 16 -40.24 -34.56 -18.83
CA VAL A 16 -39.51 -35.20 -17.71
C VAL A 16 -40.42 -36.14 -16.92
N TYR A 17 -41.69 -35.78 -16.73
CA TYR A 17 -42.67 -36.66 -16.07
C TYR A 17 -43.03 -37.88 -16.93
N ALA A 18 -43.10 -37.73 -18.26
CA ALA A 18 -43.33 -38.85 -19.18
C ALA A 18 -42.15 -39.85 -19.19
N LEU A 19 -40.90 -39.35 -19.11
CA LEU A 19 -39.71 -40.20 -19.03
C LEU A 19 -39.59 -40.95 -17.69
N MET A 20 -40.02 -40.36 -16.57
CA MET A 20 -40.07 -41.07 -15.29
C MET A 20 -41.07 -42.22 -15.28
N ILE A 21 -42.23 -42.09 -15.94
CA ILE A 21 -43.24 -43.17 -16.01
C ILE A 21 -42.75 -44.34 -16.89
N ILE A 22 -41.99 -44.07 -17.95
CA ILE A 22 -41.40 -45.10 -18.79
C ILE A 22 -40.34 -45.90 -18.02
N TRP A 23 -39.61 -45.27 -17.09
CA TRP A 23 -38.60 -45.96 -16.28
C TRP A 23 -39.21 -46.92 -15.24
N THR A 24 -40.39 -46.61 -14.70
CA THR A 24 -41.08 -47.48 -13.72
C THR A 24 -41.67 -48.74 -14.36
N VAL A 25 -42.07 -48.70 -15.64
CA VAL A 25 -42.69 -49.85 -16.33
C VAL A 25 -41.65 -50.90 -16.76
N PHE A 26 -40.40 -50.52 -17.01
CA PHE A 26 -39.35 -51.44 -17.53
C PHE A 26 -38.46 -52.08 -16.46
N SER A 27 -38.77 -51.92 -15.17
CA SER A 27 -37.98 -52.51 -14.07
C SER A 27 -38.53 -53.84 -13.51
N ILE A 28 -39.47 -54.50 -14.21
CA ILE A 28 -39.98 -55.83 -13.84
C ILE A 28 -39.26 -56.90 -14.68
N PRO A 29 -38.52 -57.85 -14.08
CA PRO A 29 -37.90 -58.91 -14.84
C PRO A 29 -38.94 -59.96 -15.25
N GLY A 30 -39.10 -60.19 -16.55
CA GLY A 30 -39.81 -61.35 -17.11
C GLY A 30 -41.18 -61.06 -17.71
N THR A 31 -41.22 -60.33 -18.83
CA THR A 31 -42.31 -60.45 -19.83
C THR A 31 -41.76 -60.16 -21.22
N ASP A 32 -41.56 -61.20 -22.02
CA ASP A 32 -41.52 -61.11 -23.48
C ASP A 32 -42.94 -60.89 -23.99
N ALA A 33 -43.35 -59.62 -24.16
CA ALA A 33 -44.55 -59.29 -24.92
C ALA A 33 -44.45 -57.84 -25.44
N ALA A 34 -44.56 -57.69 -26.76
CA ALA A 34 -44.80 -56.39 -27.38
C ALA A 34 -46.10 -55.79 -26.82
N GLY A 35 -45.98 -54.84 -25.90
CA GLY A 35 -47.11 -54.15 -25.29
C GLY A 35 -47.27 -52.75 -25.84
N ALA A 36 -48.41 -52.46 -26.46
CA ALA A 36 -48.80 -51.09 -26.78
C ALA A 36 -49.43 -50.45 -25.52
N ALA A 37 -48.90 -49.29 -25.11
CA ALA A 37 -49.49 -48.50 -24.04
C ALA A 37 -50.34 -47.37 -24.64
N ARG A 38 -51.63 -47.32 -24.25
CA ARG A 38 -52.58 -46.27 -24.65
C ARG A 38 -52.81 -45.33 -23.47
N ILE A 39 -52.53 -44.05 -23.66
CA ILE A 39 -52.84 -42.99 -22.67
C ILE A 39 -54.03 -42.18 -23.20
N THR A 40 -55.08 -42.04 -22.39
CA THR A 40 -56.28 -41.26 -22.72
C THR A 40 -56.54 -40.18 -21.67
N ASP A 41 -56.73 -38.94 -22.12
CA ASP A 41 -57.30 -37.85 -21.31
C ASP A 41 -58.55 -37.32 -22.02
N GLY A 42 -59.70 -37.95 -21.75
CA GLY A 42 -61.06 -37.49 -22.03
C GLY A 42 -61.49 -37.24 -23.48
N LEU A 43 -60.60 -36.78 -24.36
CA LEU A 43 -60.84 -36.37 -25.74
C LEU A 43 -59.69 -36.73 -26.70
N ASN A 44 -58.53 -37.17 -26.22
CA ASN A 44 -57.41 -37.60 -27.08
C ASN A 44 -56.79 -38.91 -26.56
N SER A 45 -56.50 -39.84 -27.48
CA SER A 45 -55.74 -41.07 -27.24
C SER A 45 -54.44 -41.07 -28.05
N VAL A 46 -53.31 -41.35 -27.39
CA VAL A 46 -52.03 -41.59 -28.06
C VAL A 46 -51.63 -43.05 -27.84
N ASP A 47 -51.45 -43.78 -28.94
CA ASP A 47 -50.99 -45.16 -28.94
C ASP A 47 -49.46 -45.19 -29.16
N LEU A 48 -48.71 -45.67 -28.16
CA LEU A 48 -47.28 -45.89 -28.26
C LEU A 48 -47.02 -47.35 -28.63
N ALA A 49 -46.62 -47.60 -29.88
CA ALA A 49 -46.10 -48.88 -30.33
C ALA A 49 -44.56 -48.84 -30.32
N VAL A 50 -43.93 -49.71 -29.53
CA VAL A 50 -42.47 -49.89 -29.55
C VAL A 50 -42.15 -51.06 -30.47
N ASN A 51 -41.56 -50.77 -31.63
CA ASN A 51 -41.14 -51.79 -32.59
C ASN A 51 -39.70 -52.24 -32.24
N ALA A 52 -39.55 -53.46 -31.72
CA ALA A 52 -38.26 -54.02 -31.32
C ALA A 52 -37.62 -54.77 -32.49
N GLN A 53 -37.00 -54.04 -33.42
CA GLN A 53 -35.94 -54.56 -34.29
C GLN A 53 -35.26 -53.40 -35.00
N ASP A 54 -34.18 -52.89 -34.41
CA ASP A 54 -33.28 -51.95 -35.09
C ASP A 54 -31.87 -52.53 -34.98
N SER A 55 -31.56 -53.42 -35.92
CA SER A 55 -30.24 -54.01 -36.14
C SER A 55 -29.34 -53.03 -36.91
N GLY A 56 -29.20 -51.81 -36.38
CA GLY A 56 -28.22 -50.84 -36.85
C GLY A 56 -26.84 -51.13 -36.24
N LEU A 57 -25.77 -50.76 -36.95
CA LEU A 57 -24.43 -50.71 -36.37
C LEU A 57 -24.46 -49.86 -35.08
N PRO A 58 -23.63 -50.17 -34.07
CA PRO A 58 -23.59 -49.38 -32.84
C PRO A 58 -23.30 -47.92 -33.14
N GLU A 59 -23.98 -46.97 -32.49
CA GLU A 59 -23.84 -45.54 -32.76
C GLU A 59 -23.58 -44.74 -31.48
N LEU A 60 -22.62 -43.81 -31.54
CA LEU A 60 -22.42 -42.77 -30.52
C LEU A 60 -23.37 -41.59 -30.78
N LEU A 61 -24.42 -41.47 -29.96
CA LEU A 61 -25.46 -40.47 -30.17
C LEU A 61 -25.10 -39.10 -29.61
N ASP A 62 -24.67 -39.03 -28.34
CA ASP A 62 -24.33 -37.75 -27.71
C ASP A 62 -23.37 -37.89 -26.53
N MET A 63 -22.59 -36.85 -26.27
CA MET A 63 -21.85 -36.68 -25.02
C MET A 63 -22.66 -35.81 -24.08
N ILE A 64 -23.08 -36.39 -22.97
CA ILE A 64 -23.86 -35.70 -21.94
C ILE A 64 -23.02 -35.44 -20.70
N ILE A 65 -23.45 -34.46 -19.92
CA ILE A 65 -22.96 -34.22 -18.57
C ILE A 65 -24.08 -34.64 -17.63
N GLU A 66 -23.86 -35.73 -16.89
CA GLU A 66 -24.87 -36.26 -15.98
C GLU A 66 -24.92 -35.41 -14.70
N GLY A 67 -26.12 -34.96 -14.34
CA GLY A 67 -26.41 -34.17 -13.14
C GLY A 67 -27.44 -33.06 -13.39
N ASP A 68 -28.02 -32.51 -12.30
CA ASP A 68 -29.05 -31.46 -12.34
C ASP A 68 -28.50 -30.03 -12.58
N GLU A 69 -27.22 -29.87 -12.94
CA GLU A 69 -26.62 -28.55 -13.18
C GLU A 69 -26.65 -28.17 -14.67
N PRO A 70 -27.58 -27.28 -15.10
CA PRO A 70 -27.50 -26.69 -16.42
C PRO A 70 -26.29 -25.75 -16.52
N PRO A 71 -25.80 -25.45 -17.74
CA PRO A 71 -24.75 -24.46 -17.93
C PRO A 71 -25.14 -23.09 -17.32
N PRO A 72 -24.18 -22.30 -16.84
CA PRO A 72 -22.74 -22.43 -17.12
C PRO A 72 -21.99 -23.41 -16.19
N TYR A 73 -21.08 -24.19 -16.77
CA TYR A 73 -20.16 -25.09 -16.05
C TYR A 73 -18.99 -24.30 -15.46
N ARG A 74 -18.41 -24.75 -14.34
CA ARG A 74 -17.45 -24.00 -13.53
C ARG A 74 -16.16 -24.75 -13.27
N VAL A 75 -15.07 -24.01 -13.14
CA VAL A 75 -13.76 -24.57 -12.79
C VAL A 75 -13.84 -25.28 -11.44
N LYS A 76 -13.03 -26.33 -11.28
CA LYS A 76 -12.84 -27.06 -10.02
C LYS A 76 -14.11 -27.76 -9.49
N THR A 77 -15.14 -27.88 -10.31
CA THR A 77 -16.24 -28.84 -10.16
C THR A 77 -15.87 -30.12 -10.92
N SER A 78 -16.24 -31.27 -10.34
CA SER A 78 -16.10 -32.56 -11.00
C SER A 78 -17.41 -32.87 -11.73
N TYR A 79 -17.33 -33.12 -13.03
CA TYR A 79 -18.47 -33.45 -13.87
C TYR A 79 -18.44 -34.91 -14.27
N SER A 80 -19.58 -35.58 -14.26
CA SER A 80 -19.73 -36.91 -14.87
C SER A 80 -19.96 -36.71 -16.37
N LEU A 81 -18.92 -36.96 -17.18
CA LEU A 81 -19.04 -36.98 -18.63
C LEU A 81 -19.46 -38.39 -19.04
N ALA A 82 -20.57 -38.53 -19.76
CA ALA A 82 -21.09 -39.82 -20.18
C ALA A 82 -21.41 -39.83 -21.67
N ILE A 83 -21.37 -41.02 -22.26
CA ILE A 83 -21.72 -41.23 -23.66
C ILE A 83 -23.05 -41.97 -23.75
N VAL A 84 -23.94 -41.46 -24.59
CA VAL A 84 -25.19 -42.13 -24.96
C VAL A 84 -24.93 -42.96 -26.21
N THR A 85 -25.21 -44.26 -26.13
CA THR A 85 -25.00 -45.21 -27.22
C THR A 85 -26.31 -45.88 -27.61
N ARG A 86 -26.44 -46.28 -28.87
CA ARG A 86 -27.56 -47.09 -29.36
C ARG A 86 -27.05 -48.28 -30.15
N GLY A 87 -27.78 -49.39 -30.10
CA GLY A 87 -27.53 -50.55 -30.97
C GLY A 87 -26.21 -51.29 -30.72
N LEU A 88 -25.73 -51.37 -29.48
CA LEU A 88 -24.52 -52.16 -29.17
C LEU A 88 -24.72 -53.63 -29.55
N THR A 89 -23.81 -54.18 -30.37
CA THR A 89 -23.87 -55.54 -30.89
C THR A 89 -23.72 -56.56 -29.75
N PRO A 90 -24.69 -57.48 -29.54
CA PRO A 90 -24.59 -58.50 -28.52
C PRO A 90 -23.35 -59.40 -28.73
N GLY A 91 -22.56 -59.61 -27.67
CA GLY A 91 -21.35 -60.43 -27.71
C GLY A 91 -20.07 -59.68 -28.06
N ASN A 92 -20.16 -58.44 -28.54
CA ASN A 92 -19.00 -57.58 -28.77
C ASN A 92 -18.58 -56.85 -27.48
N ARG A 93 -17.28 -56.57 -27.32
CA ARG A 93 -16.76 -55.83 -26.16
C ARG A 93 -16.36 -54.42 -26.56
N TYR A 94 -16.93 -53.43 -25.89
CA TYR A 94 -16.65 -52.02 -26.12
C TYR A 94 -15.83 -51.41 -24.98
N THR A 95 -14.86 -50.60 -25.34
CA THR A 95 -14.12 -49.74 -24.42
C THR A 95 -14.20 -48.31 -24.91
N PHE A 96 -14.33 -47.37 -23.97
CA PHE A 96 -14.46 -45.95 -24.28
C PHE A 96 -13.27 -45.21 -23.73
N ALA A 97 -12.59 -44.42 -24.57
CA ALA A 97 -11.46 -43.58 -24.16
C ALA A 97 -11.80 -42.11 -24.33
N TRP A 98 -11.68 -41.35 -23.24
CA TRP A 98 -12.04 -39.93 -23.18
C TRP A 98 -10.82 -39.04 -23.30
N TYR A 99 -10.95 -37.96 -24.07
CA TYR A 99 -9.90 -36.98 -24.30
C TYR A 99 -10.41 -35.56 -24.06
N VAL A 100 -9.60 -34.75 -23.38
CA VAL A 100 -9.83 -33.32 -23.15
C VAL A 100 -8.65 -32.56 -23.75
N ASN A 101 -8.93 -31.65 -24.69
CA ASN A 101 -7.92 -30.92 -25.46
C ASN A 101 -6.85 -31.84 -26.08
N GLY A 102 -7.25 -33.03 -26.50
CA GLY A 102 -6.39 -34.03 -27.15
C GLY A 102 -5.60 -34.93 -26.19
N LYS A 103 -5.64 -34.71 -24.87
CA LYS A 103 -5.02 -35.59 -23.88
C LYS A 103 -6.04 -36.59 -23.35
N GLN A 104 -5.68 -37.88 -23.29
CA GLN A 104 -6.54 -38.90 -22.69
C GLN A 104 -6.66 -38.66 -21.18
N VAL A 105 -7.90 -38.67 -20.66
CA VAL A 105 -8.21 -38.34 -19.26
C VAL A 105 -8.90 -39.45 -18.49
N GLY A 106 -9.44 -40.47 -19.18
CA GLY A 106 -10.09 -41.60 -18.54
C GLY A 106 -10.60 -42.63 -19.54
N THR A 107 -11.10 -43.73 -19.01
CA THR A 107 -11.71 -44.83 -19.77
C THR A 107 -12.99 -45.31 -19.09
N GLY A 108 -14.00 -45.68 -19.88
CA GLY A 108 -15.31 -46.10 -19.39
C GLY A 108 -16.45 -45.32 -20.05
N GLN A 109 -17.67 -45.87 -20.01
CA GLN A 109 -18.85 -45.27 -20.63
C GLN A 109 -19.22 -43.92 -19.97
N SER A 110 -18.87 -43.75 -18.69
CA SER A 110 -18.82 -42.45 -18.04
C SER A 110 -17.50 -42.26 -17.30
N ILE A 111 -17.07 -41.01 -17.16
CA ILE A 111 -15.91 -40.63 -16.36
C ILE A 111 -16.22 -39.41 -15.52
N THR A 112 -15.63 -39.33 -14.32
CA THR A 112 -15.60 -38.09 -13.56
C THR A 112 -14.38 -37.27 -13.96
N TYR A 113 -14.59 -36.04 -14.44
CA TYR A 113 -13.50 -35.15 -14.85
C TYR A 113 -13.59 -33.77 -14.20
N ARG A 114 -12.46 -33.23 -13.77
CA ARG A 114 -12.35 -31.92 -13.09
C ARG A 114 -11.57 -30.94 -13.97
N PHE A 115 -12.22 -29.86 -14.40
CA PHE A 115 -11.56 -28.78 -15.14
C PHE A 115 -10.83 -27.84 -14.18
N HIS A 116 -9.58 -27.46 -14.48
CA HIS A 116 -8.73 -26.73 -13.53
C HIS A 116 -8.57 -25.24 -13.85
N THR A 117 -8.73 -24.85 -15.12
CA THR A 117 -8.64 -23.46 -15.58
C THR A 117 -9.91 -23.04 -16.30
N PRO A 118 -10.31 -21.76 -16.24
CA PRO A 118 -11.47 -21.29 -16.99
C PRO A 118 -11.14 -21.24 -18.48
N GLY A 119 -12.15 -21.37 -19.33
CA GLY A 119 -12.02 -21.32 -20.79
C GLY A 119 -12.78 -22.44 -21.51
N GLU A 120 -12.64 -22.47 -22.83
CA GLU A 120 -13.23 -23.52 -23.68
C GLU A 120 -12.35 -24.77 -23.75
N TYR A 121 -12.99 -25.94 -23.66
CA TYR A 121 -12.34 -27.25 -23.80
C TYR A 121 -12.97 -28.05 -24.93
N ARG A 122 -12.13 -28.75 -25.69
CA ARG A 122 -12.56 -29.72 -26.71
C ARG A 122 -12.64 -31.10 -26.09
N LEU A 123 -13.80 -31.72 -26.15
CA LEU A 123 -14.05 -33.09 -25.72
C LEU A 123 -14.00 -34.03 -26.94
N LYS A 124 -13.46 -35.22 -26.73
CA LYS A 124 -13.52 -36.32 -27.69
C LYS A 124 -13.65 -37.64 -26.95
N VAL A 125 -14.55 -38.50 -27.36
CA VAL A 125 -14.63 -39.89 -26.91
C VAL A 125 -14.38 -40.82 -28.09
N MET A 126 -13.60 -41.87 -27.88
CA MET A 126 -13.36 -42.95 -28.83
C MET A 126 -14.03 -44.21 -28.29
N MET A 127 -14.89 -44.85 -29.09
CA MET A 127 -15.41 -46.19 -28.83
C MET A 127 -14.54 -47.18 -29.59
N ILE A 128 -13.97 -48.15 -28.87
CA ILE A 128 -13.10 -49.19 -29.39
C ILE A 128 -13.77 -50.53 -29.12
N SER A 129 -14.10 -51.24 -30.19
CA SER A 129 -14.76 -52.53 -30.21
C SER A 129 -13.77 -53.66 -30.47
N THR A 130 -14.08 -54.88 -30.03
CA THR A 130 -13.32 -56.08 -30.43
C THR A 130 -13.51 -56.43 -31.91
N ASP A 131 -14.55 -55.91 -32.56
CA ASP A 131 -14.63 -55.79 -34.01
C ASP A 131 -14.19 -54.36 -34.43
N PRO A 132 -13.00 -54.19 -35.03
CA PRO A 132 -12.50 -52.86 -35.39
C PRO A 132 -13.38 -52.10 -36.38
N SER A 133 -14.26 -52.77 -37.13
CA SER A 133 -15.19 -52.12 -38.07
C SER A 133 -16.26 -51.27 -37.36
N GLU A 134 -16.48 -51.51 -36.07
CA GLU A 134 -17.43 -50.77 -35.24
C GLU A 134 -16.81 -49.60 -34.45
N ASN A 135 -15.50 -49.32 -34.63
CA ASN A 135 -14.83 -48.23 -33.92
C ASN A 135 -15.38 -46.87 -34.34
N GLN A 136 -15.70 -46.01 -33.36
CA GLN A 136 -16.26 -44.69 -33.61
C GLN A 136 -15.63 -43.60 -32.74
N SER A 137 -15.87 -42.34 -33.12
CA SER A 137 -15.47 -41.20 -32.31
C SER A 137 -16.47 -40.07 -32.37
N LEU A 138 -16.74 -39.44 -31.22
CA LEU A 138 -17.59 -38.27 -31.12
C LEU A 138 -16.79 -37.09 -30.54
N ARG A 139 -17.08 -35.87 -31.00
CA ARG A 139 -16.40 -34.63 -30.59
C ARG A 139 -17.40 -33.59 -30.13
N GLY A 140 -16.99 -32.77 -29.17
CA GLY A 140 -17.84 -31.76 -28.55
C GLY A 140 -17.01 -30.64 -27.92
N LYS A 141 -17.70 -29.63 -27.39
CA LYS A 141 -17.08 -28.50 -26.70
C LYS A 141 -17.81 -28.23 -25.40
N ILE A 142 -17.08 -27.73 -24.41
CA ILE A 142 -17.62 -27.28 -23.14
C ILE A 142 -16.93 -25.97 -22.73
N SER A 143 -17.71 -24.99 -22.27
CA SER A 143 -17.19 -23.73 -21.71
C SER A 143 -17.19 -23.81 -20.19
N ILE A 144 -16.05 -23.48 -19.57
CA ILE A 144 -15.84 -23.53 -18.12
C ILE A 144 -15.61 -22.10 -17.60
N GLU A 145 -16.51 -21.64 -16.74
CA GLU A 145 -16.48 -20.34 -16.10
C GLU A 145 -15.69 -20.32 -14.76
N PRO A 146 -15.18 -19.16 -14.33
CA PRO A 146 -14.59 -19.01 -12.99
C PRO A 146 -15.64 -19.18 -11.88
N ILE A 147 -15.18 -19.56 -10.67
CA ILE A 147 -16.02 -19.55 -9.45
C ILE A 147 -16.32 -18.09 -9.09
N HIS A 148 -17.58 -17.76 -8.80
CA HIS A 148 -17.96 -16.41 -8.36
C HIS A 148 -17.75 -16.20 -6.86
N ALA A 149 -17.38 -14.98 -6.48
CA ALA A 149 -17.16 -14.53 -5.11
C ALA A 149 -18.41 -14.53 -4.19
N SER A 150 -19.58 -14.94 -4.69
CA SER A 150 -20.88 -14.82 -3.99
C SER A 150 -21.10 -15.80 -2.83
N GLU A 151 -20.23 -16.80 -2.64
CA GLU A 151 -20.29 -17.75 -1.52
C GLU A 151 -19.32 -17.42 -0.37
N VAL A 152 -18.41 -16.48 -0.60
CA VAL A 152 -17.48 -15.99 0.42
C VAL A 152 -18.16 -14.83 1.12
N ASP A 153 -18.44 -14.97 2.41
CA ASP A 153 -18.92 -13.86 3.23
C ASP A 153 -18.21 -13.81 4.58
N PHE A 154 -18.22 -12.65 5.22
CA PHE A 154 -17.76 -12.49 6.59
C PHE A 154 -18.48 -11.36 7.31
N ILE A 155 -18.59 -11.47 8.63
CA ILE A 155 -19.05 -10.39 9.49
C ILE A 155 -17.87 -9.84 10.28
N TYR A 156 -18.08 -8.69 10.89
CA TYR A 156 -17.13 -8.14 11.83
C TYR A 156 -17.85 -7.50 13.02
N THR A 157 -17.21 -7.48 14.18
CA THR A 157 -17.72 -6.87 15.41
C THR A 157 -16.73 -5.85 15.99
N PRO A 158 -17.24 -4.73 16.57
CA PRO A 158 -18.66 -4.42 16.79
C PRO A 158 -19.39 -3.96 15.51
N LYS A 159 -20.53 -4.59 15.19
CA LYS A 159 -21.49 -4.13 14.18
C LYS A 159 -22.68 -3.51 14.90
N ASN A 160 -22.52 -2.32 15.45
CA ASN A 160 -23.63 -1.66 16.15
C ASN A 160 -24.71 -1.24 15.15
N ALA A 161 -25.84 -1.95 15.18
CA ALA A 161 -27.02 -1.78 14.32
C ALA A 161 -27.75 -0.43 14.51
N SER A 162 -27.26 0.46 15.39
CA SER A 162 -27.96 1.71 15.73
C SER A 162 -27.11 2.98 15.52
N LYS A 163 -25.80 2.87 15.22
CA LYS A 163 -24.88 3.94 14.76
C LYS A 163 -23.45 3.35 14.68
N PRO A 164 -22.98 2.85 13.53
CA PRO A 164 -21.65 2.26 13.45
C PRO A 164 -20.61 3.36 13.23
N THR A 165 -19.78 3.63 14.24
CA THR A 165 -18.54 4.36 14.04
C THR A 165 -17.42 3.50 14.60
N LEU A 166 -16.69 2.81 13.70
CA LEU A 166 -15.44 2.16 14.04
C LEU A 166 -14.37 3.24 14.15
N GLU A 167 -13.57 3.24 15.21
CA GLU A 167 -12.56 4.26 15.47
C GLU A 167 -11.14 3.71 15.47
N SER A 168 -10.18 4.62 15.23
CA SER A 168 -8.77 4.27 15.29
C SER A 168 -8.39 3.76 16.68
N GLY A 169 -7.81 2.57 16.73
CA GLY A 169 -7.45 1.89 17.97
C GLY A 169 -8.53 0.95 18.51
N ASP A 170 -9.70 0.85 17.88
CA ASP A 170 -10.65 -0.21 18.18
C ASP A 170 -10.08 -1.57 17.76
N SER A 171 -10.36 -2.59 18.56
CA SER A 171 -10.12 -3.98 18.17
C SER A 171 -11.36 -4.48 17.46
N ILE A 172 -11.20 -4.86 16.19
CA ILE A 172 -12.28 -5.36 15.35
C ILE A 172 -12.05 -6.84 15.12
N VAL A 173 -13.05 -7.65 15.45
CA VAL A 173 -13.02 -9.08 15.19
C VAL A 173 -13.71 -9.33 13.86
N PHE A 174 -13.05 -10.04 12.95
CA PHE A 174 -13.61 -10.48 11.68
C PHE A 174 -13.79 -11.99 11.72
N THR A 175 -15.01 -12.44 11.42
CA THR A 175 -15.39 -13.84 11.50
C THR A 175 -15.97 -14.25 10.15
N GLN A 176 -15.38 -15.27 9.53
CA GLN A 176 -15.90 -15.82 8.27
C GLN A 176 -17.36 -16.30 8.46
N GLN A 177 -18.19 -16.13 7.42
CA GLN A 177 -19.60 -16.56 7.36
C GLN A 177 -19.85 -17.41 6.11
N CYS A 178 -18.80 -18.01 5.56
CA CYS A 178 -18.90 -18.83 4.37
C CYS A 178 -19.80 -20.03 4.69
N ARG A 179 -20.97 -20.11 4.04
CA ARG A 179 -21.79 -21.31 4.07
C ARG A 179 -21.28 -22.26 2.99
N ASN A 180 -20.39 -23.22 3.31
CA ASN A 180 -20.25 -24.38 2.44
C ASN A 180 -19.56 -25.61 3.09
N PRO A 181 -19.89 -26.85 2.64
CA PRO A 181 -19.54 -28.15 3.22
C PRO A 181 -18.23 -28.76 2.68
N TYR A 182 -17.27 -27.96 2.20
CA TYR A 182 -16.03 -28.45 1.58
C TYR A 182 -14.80 -28.22 2.47
N ARG A 183 -13.83 -29.14 2.44
CA ARG A 183 -12.57 -29.09 3.23
C ARG A 183 -11.71 -27.85 2.91
N ILE A 184 -12.00 -26.72 3.56
CA ILE A 184 -11.18 -25.51 3.53
C ILE A 184 -9.88 -25.80 4.28
N SER A 185 -8.73 -25.52 3.66
CA SER A 185 -7.44 -25.73 4.29
C SER A 185 -6.97 -24.50 5.07
N GLU A 186 -7.36 -23.29 4.62
CA GLU A 186 -6.93 -22.04 5.25
C GLU A 186 -7.88 -20.88 4.87
N TYR A 187 -8.16 -20.02 5.83
CA TYR A 187 -8.76 -18.70 5.61
C TYR A 187 -7.69 -17.65 5.78
N ARG A 188 -7.47 -16.78 4.79
CA ARG A 188 -6.46 -15.73 4.81
C ARG A 188 -7.12 -14.37 4.79
N TRP A 189 -6.63 -13.48 5.61
CA TRP A 189 -7.15 -12.13 5.71
C TRP A 189 -6.12 -11.14 5.21
N TYR A 190 -6.63 -10.15 4.48
CA TYR A 190 -5.85 -9.06 3.94
C TYR A 190 -6.48 -7.73 4.33
N VAL A 191 -5.63 -6.73 4.56
CA VAL A 191 -6.04 -5.34 4.72
C VAL A 191 -5.31 -4.53 3.68
N ASN A 192 -6.05 -3.85 2.80
CA ASN A 192 -5.50 -3.10 1.68
C ASN A 192 -4.51 -3.95 0.85
N ASP A 193 -4.94 -5.17 0.52
CA ASP A 193 -4.20 -6.20 -0.24
C ASP A 193 -2.91 -6.74 0.42
N ALA A 194 -2.60 -6.30 1.64
CA ALA A 194 -1.51 -6.86 2.44
C ALA A 194 -2.02 -8.01 3.31
N TYR A 195 -1.38 -9.18 3.23
CA TYR A 195 -1.67 -10.31 4.11
C TYR A 195 -1.39 -9.94 5.57
N VAL A 196 -2.39 -10.13 6.44
CA VAL A 196 -2.27 -9.80 7.86
C VAL A 196 -2.25 -11.04 8.75
N LYS A 197 -3.13 -12.01 8.50
CA LYS A 197 -3.31 -13.17 9.38
C LYS A 197 -4.12 -14.28 8.70
N SER A 198 -3.99 -15.51 9.18
CA SER A 198 -4.84 -16.64 8.80
C SER A 198 -5.69 -17.13 9.98
N GLY A 199 -6.84 -17.70 9.69
CA GLY A 199 -7.75 -18.30 10.66
C GLY A 199 -9.23 -18.01 10.32
N PRO A 200 -10.18 -18.85 10.78
CA PRO A 200 -11.61 -18.63 10.56
C PRO A 200 -12.12 -17.33 11.23
N GLU A 201 -11.41 -16.88 12.26
CA GLU A 201 -11.65 -15.62 12.94
C GLU A 201 -10.32 -14.93 13.24
N ILE A 202 -10.26 -13.60 13.07
CA ILE A 202 -9.10 -12.80 13.43
C ILE A 202 -9.52 -11.51 14.13
N SER A 203 -8.65 -11.00 15.00
CA SER A 203 -8.81 -9.68 15.62
C SER A 203 -7.72 -8.75 15.12
N LEU A 204 -8.11 -7.58 14.62
CA LEU A 204 -7.22 -6.55 14.09
C LEU A 204 -7.47 -5.21 14.78
N LYS A 205 -6.40 -4.44 14.97
CA LYS A 205 -6.47 -3.07 15.50
C LYS A 205 -6.07 -2.09 14.40
N PHE A 206 -6.98 -1.21 14.01
CA PHE A 206 -6.72 -0.21 12.97
C PHE A 206 -6.26 1.08 13.61
N THR A 207 -4.99 1.46 13.45
CA THR A 207 -4.47 2.73 14.00
C THR A 207 -4.63 3.91 13.05
N GLU A 208 -4.82 3.65 11.77
CA GLU A 208 -5.00 4.68 10.76
C GLU A 208 -6.50 4.91 10.52
N PRO A 209 -6.98 6.16 10.55
CA PRO A 209 -8.32 6.46 10.13
C PRO A 209 -8.40 6.51 8.60
N GLY A 210 -9.52 6.07 8.04
CA GLY A 210 -9.74 6.04 6.61
C GLY A 210 -10.68 4.93 6.19
N HIS A 211 -10.73 4.70 4.88
CA HIS A 211 -11.34 3.50 4.35
C HIS A 211 -10.27 2.41 4.28
N HIS A 212 -10.62 1.22 4.76
CA HIS A 212 -9.79 0.03 4.66
C HIS A 212 -10.57 -1.04 3.94
N ASP A 213 -9.94 -1.64 2.95
CA ASP A 213 -10.50 -2.77 2.20
C ASP A 213 -10.02 -4.04 2.90
N VAL A 214 -10.96 -4.76 3.54
CA VAL A 214 -10.68 -6.01 4.23
C VAL A 214 -11.12 -7.16 3.34
N THR A 215 -10.18 -8.03 2.98
CA THR A 215 -10.42 -9.15 2.07
C THR A 215 -10.29 -10.48 2.84
N LEU A 216 -11.30 -11.33 2.72
CA LEU A 216 -11.24 -12.74 3.14
C LEU A 216 -10.95 -13.60 1.91
N GLY A 217 -9.81 -14.27 1.89
CA GLY A 217 -9.43 -15.28 0.91
C GLY A 217 -9.55 -16.70 1.47
N ILE A 218 -9.98 -17.64 0.62
CA ILE A 218 -10.13 -19.05 0.97
C ILE A 218 -9.11 -19.89 0.22
N ARG A 219 -8.48 -20.84 0.89
CA ARG A 219 -7.62 -21.87 0.26
C ARG A 219 -8.16 -23.27 0.43
N LYS A 220 -7.84 -24.13 -0.54
CA LYS A 220 -8.20 -25.55 -0.55
C LYS A 220 -7.00 -26.40 -0.99
N GLY A 221 -6.02 -26.53 -0.11
CA GLY A 221 -4.76 -27.25 -0.38
C GLY A 221 -3.89 -26.61 -1.48
N SER A 222 -4.18 -25.36 -1.83
CA SER A 222 -3.52 -24.58 -2.88
C SER A 222 -2.59 -23.52 -2.29
N SER A 223 -1.59 -23.12 -3.07
CA SER A 223 -0.67 -22.01 -2.72
C SER A 223 -1.26 -20.62 -2.97
N TYR A 224 -2.47 -20.54 -3.51
CA TYR A 224 -3.19 -19.31 -3.85
C TYR A 224 -4.64 -19.37 -3.36
N ASP A 225 -5.25 -18.20 -3.21
CA ASP A 225 -6.61 -18.07 -2.70
C ASP A 225 -7.58 -18.33 -3.86
N VAL A 226 -8.46 -19.31 -3.66
CA VAL A 226 -9.36 -19.81 -4.72
C VAL A 226 -10.64 -19.00 -4.85
N ALA A 227 -10.96 -18.21 -3.82
CA ALA A 227 -12.06 -17.27 -3.79
C ALA A 227 -11.75 -16.17 -2.78
N GLU A 228 -12.20 -14.94 -3.06
CA GLU A 228 -11.97 -13.77 -2.23
C GLU A 228 -13.23 -12.91 -2.16
N LEU A 229 -13.50 -12.32 -0.99
CA LEU A 229 -14.49 -11.25 -0.82
C LEU A 229 -13.84 -10.07 -0.11
N THR A 230 -14.00 -8.87 -0.67
CA THR A 230 -13.58 -7.61 -0.05
C THR A 230 -14.77 -6.82 0.48
N LYS A 231 -14.73 -6.43 1.77
CA LYS A 231 -15.63 -5.42 2.34
C LYS A 231 -14.84 -4.18 2.74
N ARG A 232 -15.34 -3.01 2.32
CA ARG A 232 -14.79 -1.73 2.72
C ARG A 232 -15.36 -1.31 4.06
N ILE A 233 -14.50 -1.17 5.06
CA ILE A 233 -14.85 -0.56 6.36
C ILE A 233 -14.34 0.88 6.41
N ARG A 234 -14.99 1.71 7.24
CA ARG A 234 -14.55 3.08 7.49
C ARG A 234 -14.14 3.21 8.95
N ILE A 235 -12.84 3.35 9.17
CA ILE A 235 -12.25 3.68 10.47
C ILE A 235 -12.24 5.20 10.57
N ARG A 236 -12.91 5.76 11.56
CA ARG A 236 -12.84 7.18 11.86
C ARG A 236 -11.62 7.45 12.71
N THR A 237 -11.12 8.67 12.65
CA THR A 237 -10.18 9.13 13.67
C THR A 237 -10.90 8.99 15.00
N ARG A 238 -10.30 8.23 15.93
CA ARG A 238 -10.74 8.19 17.31
C ARG A 238 -10.83 9.62 17.77
N ARG A 239 -12.05 10.08 18.05
CA ARG A 239 -12.20 11.42 18.62
C ARG A 239 -11.56 11.30 20.00
N PRO A 240 -10.52 12.08 20.32
CA PRO A 240 -10.23 12.34 21.72
C PRO A 240 -11.54 12.85 22.29
N ASP A 241 -12.06 12.17 23.31
CA ASP A 241 -13.39 12.29 23.88
C ASP A 241 -14.10 13.62 23.58
N GLU A 242 -15.35 13.53 23.12
CA GLU A 242 -16.28 14.65 23.14
C GLU A 242 -16.24 15.30 24.53
N GLU A 243 -16.14 16.64 24.50
CA GLU A 243 -15.70 17.56 25.56
C GLU A 243 -14.17 17.73 25.73
N LYS A 244 -13.63 18.83 25.18
CA LYS A 244 -13.19 20.00 25.99
C LYS A 244 -12.60 21.17 25.17
N PRO A 245 -12.61 22.39 25.75
CA PRO A 245 -12.96 23.65 25.10
C PRO A 245 -11.72 24.47 24.73
N ASP A 246 -11.90 25.55 23.96
CA ASP A 246 -10.98 26.69 23.89
C ASP A 246 -9.47 26.35 23.94
N MET A 247 -8.92 25.76 22.87
CA MET A 247 -7.47 25.56 22.78
C MET A 247 -6.76 26.92 22.69
N ASN A 248 -5.65 27.13 23.42
CA ASN A 248 -4.93 28.41 23.42
C ASN A 248 -3.44 28.25 23.09
N ARG A 249 -2.95 28.95 22.07
CA ARG A 249 -1.53 28.90 21.71
C ARG A 249 -0.85 30.25 21.93
N PHE A 250 0.46 30.20 22.10
CA PHE A 250 1.35 31.36 22.06
C PHE A 250 2.07 31.39 20.71
N VAL A 251 2.23 32.57 20.13
CA VAL A 251 2.93 32.78 18.87
C VAL A 251 3.83 34.01 18.97
N THR A 252 4.92 34.02 18.21
CA THR A 252 5.81 35.18 18.10
C THR A 252 5.30 36.18 17.06
N ARG A 253 5.68 37.45 17.23
CA ARG A 253 5.50 38.56 16.27
C ARG A 253 6.76 39.42 16.25
N GLY A 254 6.99 40.11 15.13
CA GLY A 254 8.06 41.11 14.97
C GLY A 254 9.50 40.56 14.81
N GLY A 255 9.70 39.24 14.79
CA GLY A 255 10.97 38.62 14.41
C GLY A 255 12.12 38.94 15.38
N HIS A 256 13.35 39.05 14.86
CA HIS A 256 14.54 39.33 15.66
C HIS A 256 14.67 40.81 16.06
N ASP A 257 14.09 41.74 15.32
CA ASP A 257 14.25 43.19 15.59
C ASP A 257 13.22 43.74 16.59
N ASP A 258 12.04 43.12 16.70
CA ASP A 258 10.99 43.54 17.63
C ASP A 258 10.19 42.33 18.12
N LEU A 259 10.86 41.42 18.84
CA LEU A 259 10.21 40.20 19.30
C LEU A 259 9.10 40.53 20.30
N SER A 260 7.90 40.01 20.03
CA SER A 260 6.81 39.97 21.00
C SER A 260 6.12 38.61 20.97
N VAL A 261 5.53 38.21 22.10
CA VAL A 261 4.73 36.99 22.22
C VAL A 261 3.28 37.37 22.43
N CYS A 262 2.38 36.72 21.70
CA CYS A 262 0.95 36.95 21.81
C CYS A 262 0.17 35.63 21.91
N SER A 263 -1.02 35.67 22.52
CA SER A 263 -1.89 34.51 22.68
C SER A 263 -3.02 34.50 21.65
N GLN A 264 -3.32 33.32 21.10
CA GLN A 264 -4.48 33.07 20.23
C GLN A 264 -5.33 31.94 20.78
N GLN A 265 -6.62 31.99 20.47
CA GLN A 265 -7.62 31.03 20.93
C GLN A 265 -8.23 30.32 19.74
N TRP A 266 -8.47 29.03 19.87
CA TRP A 266 -9.17 28.26 18.87
C TRP A 266 -10.66 28.51 18.98
N LYS A 267 -11.28 28.98 17.91
CA LYS A 267 -12.73 29.18 17.83
C LYS A 267 -13.34 27.92 17.24
N VAL A 268 -13.83 27.04 18.11
CA VAL A 268 -14.45 25.75 17.76
C VAL A 268 -15.53 25.93 16.70
N SER A 269 -16.43 26.91 16.87
CA SER A 269 -17.53 27.19 15.93
C SER A 269 -17.08 27.58 14.52
N LYS A 270 -15.83 28.04 14.35
CA LYS A 270 -15.29 28.51 13.07
C LYS A 270 -14.10 27.69 12.58
N ASN A 271 -13.66 26.70 13.36
CA ASN A 271 -12.49 25.88 13.07
C ASN A 271 -11.22 26.70 12.72
N ILE A 272 -11.03 27.86 13.36
CA ILE A 272 -9.91 28.79 13.12
C ILE A 272 -9.35 29.36 14.41
N TRP A 273 -8.07 29.77 14.40
CA TRP A 273 -7.50 30.59 15.47
C TRP A 273 -8.05 32.02 15.43
N SER A 274 -8.16 32.65 16.60
CA SER A 274 -8.61 34.03 16.72
C SER A 274 -7.74 34.97 15.88
N LYS A 275 -8.38 35.74 14.98
CA LYS A 275 -7.69 36.75 14.15
C LYS A 275 -6.90 37.75 14.99
N LYS A 276 -7.48 38.19 16.12
CA LYS A 276 -6.80 39.04 17.10
C LYS A 276 -5.80 38.19 17.89
N CYS A 277 -4.51 38.54 17.80
CA CYS A 277 -3.46 38.03 18.68
C CYS A 277 -3.23 39.05 19.80
N LYS A 278 -3.61 38.71 21.03
CA LYS A 278 -3.45 39.62 22.17
C LYS A 278 -2.01 39.55 22.65
N ILE A 279 -1.27 40.66 22.59
CA ILE A 279 0.12 40.72 23.07
C ILE A 279 0.16 40.33 24.55
N VAL A 280 1.04 39.39 24.87
CA VAL A 280 1.29 38.85 26.21
C VAL A 280 2.57 39.44 26.78
N SER A 281 3.61 39.58 25.95
CA SER A 281 4.92 40.11 26.36
C SER A 281 5.60 40.80 25.18
N ARG A 282 6.23 41.95 25.44
CA ARG A 282 7.09 42.66 24.48
C ARG A 282 8.53 42.43 24.91
N ILE A 283 9.31 41.77 24.07
CA ILE A 283 10.69 41.37 24.36
C ILE A 283 11.67 42.37 23.77
N GLY A 284 11.38 42.88 22.57
CA GLY A 284 12.26 43.79 21.83
C GLY A 284 13.30 43.03 20.99
N PRO A 285 14.40 43.69 20.60
CA PRO A 285 15.42 43.09 19.74
C PRO A 285 16.13 41.91 20.42
N VAL A 286 16.34 40.82 19.67
CA VAL A 286 17.00 39.59 20.11
C VAL A 286 17.99 39.07 19.07
N ASP A 287 19.06 38.45 19.53
CA ASP A 287 20.04 37.78 18.65
C ASP A 287 19.56 36.36 18.28
N GLY A 288 18.79 35.70 19.16
CA GLY A 288 18.21 34.39 18.92
C GLY A 288 17.04 34.11 19.85
N PHE A 289 16.06 33.34 19.38
CA PHE A 289 14.93 32.92 20.21
C PHE A 289 14.33 31.60 19.71
N ALA A 290 13.66 30.89 20.61
CA ALA A 290 12.83 29.74 20.27
C ALA A 290 11.58 29.70 21.17
N LEU A 291 10.41 29.48 20.57
CA LEU A 291 9.12 29.40 21.27
C LEU A 291 8.50 28.02 21.03
N CYS A 292 7.98 27.39 22.10
CA CYS A 292 7.15 26.18 22.00
C CYS A 292 5.89 26.28 22.86
N THR A 293 4.81 25.66 22.40
CA THR A 293 3.52 25.59 23.12
C THR A 293 3.21 24.15 23.51
N GLY A 294 3.08 23.89 24.81
CA GLY A 294 2.95 22.55 25.38
C GLY A 294 1.60 21.89 25.07
N PRO A 295 1.55 20.73 24.40
CA PRO A 295 0.30 20.01 24.16
C PRO A 295 -0.24 19.33 25.43
N ARG A 296 -1.56 19.36 25.66
CA ARG A 296 -2.28 18.66 26.74
C ARG A 296 -3.55 18.00 26.17
N THR A 297 -4.04 16.93 26.81
CA THR A 297 -5.40 16.41 26.58
C THR A 297 -6.39 17.54 26.88
N GLY A 298 -7.17 17.96 25.88
CA GLY A 298 -8.07 19.12 25.99
C GLY A 298 -7.48 20.50 25.63
N GLY A 299 -6.28 20.57 25.01
CA GLY A 299 -5.77 21.80 24.37
C GLY A 299 -4.34 22.21 24.74
N PHE A 300 -3.93 23.40 24.28
CA PHE A 300 -2.64 24.04 24.63
C PHE A 300 -2.90 25.09 25.72
N ASN A 301 -2.10 25.10 26.80
CA ASN A 301 -2.30 26.03 27.94
C ASN A 301 -0.99 26.61 28.50
N THR A 302 0.15 26.24 27.92
CA THR A 302 1.48 26.65 28.38
C THR A 302 2.34 27.01 27.17
N GLY A 303 3.05 28.14 27.26
CA GLY A 303 4.09 28.51 26.31
C GLY A 303 5.44 28.59 27.00
N PHE A 304 6.51 28.33 26.27
CA PHE A 304 7.88 28.48 26.74
C PHE A 304 8.68 29.22 25.67
N LEU A 305 9.16 30.42 26.00
CA LEU A 305 10.09 31.18 25.18
C LEU A 305 11.47 31.10 25.83
N VAL A 306 12.49 30.85 25.02
CA VAL A 306 13.90 31.12 25.35
C VAL A 306 14.45 32.12 24.35
N TYR A 307 15.26 33.06 24.81
CA TYR A 307 15.78 34.14 23.96
C TYR A 307 17.06 34.75 24.50
N ILE A 308 17.83 35.35 23.61
CA ILE A 308 19.05 36.12 23.90
C ILE A 308 18.76 37.57 23.48
N PRO A 309 18.63 38.52 24.41
CA PRO A 309 18.47 39.94 24.07
C PRO A 309 19.61 40.41 23.17
N ARG A 310 19.34 41.34 22.25
CA ARG A 310 20.38 41.88 21.36
C ARG A 310 21.53 42.49 22.16
N GLY A 311 22.75 42.00 21.94
CA GLY A 311 23.93 42.41 22.71
C GLY A 311 23.93 41.93 24.17
N GLY A 312 22.97 41.08 24.54
CA GLY A 312 22.85 40.50 25.88
C GLY A 312 23.60 39.18 25.99
N GLY A 313 24.59 39.09 26.87
CA GLY A 313 25.39 37.87 27.07
C GLY A 313 24.72 36.74 27.85
N ARG A 314 23.38 36.75 28.01
CA ARG A 314 22.64 35.81 28.88
C ARG A 314 21.43 35.22 28.16
N LEU A 315 21.26 33.90 28.30
CA LEU A 315 20.07 33.19 27.85
C LEU A 315 18.92 33.38 28.83
N LEU A 316 17.87 34.07 28.41
CA LEU A 316 16.67 34.35 29.17
C LEU A 316 15.52 33.43 28.76
N PHE A 317 14.51 33.32 29.62
CA PHE A 317 13.30 32.57 29.32
C PHE A 317 12.05 33.24 29.89
N GLN A 318 10.90 32.98 29.26
CA GLN A 318 9.57 33.27 29.80
C GLN A 318 8.70 32.03 29.67
N VAL A 319 8.05 31.63 30.77
CA VAL A 319 6.98 30.63 30.76
C VAL A 319 5.67 31.38 30.73
N TYR A 320 4.77 30.99 29.83
CA TYR A 320 3.44 31.57 29.70
C TYR A 320 2.37 30.56 30.11
N HIS A 321 1.25 31.07 30.58
CA HIS A 321 0.04 30.29 30.71
C HIS A 321 -1.18 31.09 30.28
N PHE A 322 -2.20 30.39 29.81
CA PHE A 322 -3.45 31.02 29.43
C PHE A 322 -4.34 31.19 30.65
N ASP A 323 -4.82 32.42 30.87
CA ASP A 323 -5.77 32.77 31.91
C ASP A 323 -7.17 32.76 31.30
N SER A 324 -7.93 31.69 31.54
CA SER A 324 -9.28 31.50 31.01
C SER A 324 -10.24 32.57 31.51
N SER A 325 -10.10 33.01 32.77
CA SER A 325 -10.95 34.04 33.36
C SER A 325 -10.83 35.40 32.65
N ARG A 326 -9.61 35.74 32.22
CA ARG A 326 -9.32 36.99 31.50
C ARG A 326 -9.25 36.82 29.99
N ASN A 327 -9.46 35.59 29.52
CA ASN A 327 -9.44 35.20 28.13
C ASN A 327 -8.19 35.74 27.38
N ARG A 328 -7.01 35.61 28.01
CA ARG A 328 -5.71 36.07 27.48
C ARG A 328 -4.55 35.29 28.09
N GLY A 329 -3.44 35.20 27.35
CA GLY A 329 -2.18 34.72 27.90
C GLY A 329 -1.56 35.71 28.89
N ARG A 330 -0.78 35.20 29.84
CA ARG A 330 0.08 36.00 30.72
C ARG A 330 1.42 35.30 30.94
N VAL A 331 2.45 36.09 31.26
CA VAL A 331 3.72 35.55 31.75
C VAL A 331 3.45 34.88 33.09
N HIS A 332 3.77 33.59 33.18
CA HIS A 332 3.69 32.81 34.42
C HIS A 332 4.85 33.15 35.34
N TYR A 333 6.06 33.06 34.81
CA TYR A 333 7.30 33.47 35.43
C TYR A 333 8.38 33.59 34.34
N SER A 334 9.46 34.29 34.66
CA SER A 334 10.59 34.51 33.76
C SER A 334 11.89 34.52 34.54
N GLY A 335 13.01 34.34 33.85
CA GLY A 335 14.32 34.34 34.47
C GLY A 335 15.43 34.16 33.45
N HIS A 336 16.61 33.82 33.95
CA HIS A 336 17.76 33.44 33.14
C HIS A 336 18.10 31.96 33.38
N ILE A 337 18.70 31.32 32.39
CA ILE A 337 19.21 29.95 32.52
C ILE A 337 20.60 30.02 33.16
N PRO A 338 20.81 29.50 34.38
CA PRO A 338 22.09 29.59 35.09
C PRO A 338 23.21 28.90 34.31
N GLY A 339 24.39 29.50 34.20
CA GLY A 339 25.53 28.91 33.48
C GLY A 339 25.41 28.91 31.96
N ALA A 340 24.37 29.52 31.38
CA ALA A 340 24.19 29.70 29.94
C ALA A 340 24.71 31.07 29.44
N ALA A 341 25.77 31.59 30.05
CA ALA A 341 26.47 32.74 29.49
C ALA A 341 27.06 32.32 28.13
N LEU A 342 26.95 33.18 27.11
CA LEU A 342 27.57 32.95 25.79
C LEU A 342 26.97 31.78 24.98
N ALA A 343 25.64 31.68 24.93
CA ALA A 343 24.96 30.75 24.05
C ALA A 343 24.99 31.25 22.58
N ASP A 344 25.31 30.37 21.62
CA ASP A 344 25.22 30.67 20.18
C ASP A 344 23.74 30.88 19.80
N PRO A 345 23.35 32.09 19.32
CA PRO A 345 21.97 32.41 19.01
C PRO A 345 21.30 31.51 17.96
N VAL A 346 22.07 30.95 17.02
CA VAL A 346 21.56 30.11 15.93
C VAL A 346 21.34 28.66 16.41
N SER A 347 21.95 28.27 17.52
CA SER A 347 21.89 26.92 18.07
C SER A 347 20.66 26.64 18.95
N LEU A 348 19.90 27.68 19.31
CA LEU A 348 18.79 27.59 20.23
C LEU A 348 17.67 26.68 19.69
N SER A 349 17.33 25.65 20.45
CA SER A 349 16.17 24.81 20.17
C SER A 349 15.40 24.49 21.44
N ILE A 350 14.08 24.38 21.29
CA ILE A 350 13.17 24.07 22.39
C ILE A 350 12.13 23.06 21.92
N SER A 351 11.85 22.08 22.78
CA SER A 351 10.75 21.13 22.62
C SER A 351 9.98 21.06 23.94
N CYS A 352 8.65 20.93 23.89
CA CYS A 352 7.85 21.09 25.11
C CYS A 352 6.66 20.14 25.19
N THR A 353 6.27 19.87 26.43
CA THR A 353 5.07 19.16 26.87
C THR A 353 4.15 20.14 27.61
N ALA A 354 2.96 19.70 28.06
CA ALA A 354 2.04 20.53 28.83
C ALA A 354 2.69 21.32 29.99
N ASN A 355 3.68 20.72 30.66
CA ASN A 355 4.24 21.22 31.93
C ASN A 355 5.76 21.41 31.93
N ALA A 356 6.47 21.12 30.83
CA ALA A 356 7.92 21.28 30.78
C ALA A 356 8.42 21.55 29.37
N ALA A 357 9.55 22.24 29.25
CA ALA A 357 10.28 22.42 28.01
C ALA A 357 11.73 21.95 28.15
N GLN A 358 12.18 21.14 27.21
CA GLN A 358 13.58 20.79 27.02
C GLN A 358 14.21 21.84 26.09
N VAL A 359 15.23 22.52 26.59
CA VAL A 359 16.00 23.56 25.90
C VAL A 359 17.37 22.99 25.56
N ARG A 360 17.87 23.27 24.35
CA ARG A 360 19.23 22.90 23.92
C ARG A 360 19.89 24.08 23.21
N TRP A 361 21.19 24.24 23.44
CA TRP A 361 22.02 25.25 22.78
C TRP A 361 23.47 24.76 22.70
N THR A 362 24.28 25.47 21.92
CA THR A 362 25.73 25.32 21.85
C THR A 362 26.35 26.55 22.53
N GLY A 363 27.30 26.35 23.45
CA GLY A 363 28.09 27.45 24.01
C GLY A 363 29.16 27.92 23.03
N GLU A 364 29.73 29.11 23.23
CA GLU A 364 30.88 29.60 22.45
C GLU A 364 32.09 28.64 22.47
N ASP A 365 32.26 27.87 23.54
CA ASP A 365 33.29 26.82 23.65
C ASP A 365 33.00 25.58 22.78
N GLY A 366 31.88 25.58 22.05
CA GLY A 366 31.43 24.50 21.19
C GLY A 366 30.79 23.33 21.94
N LYS A 367 30.60 23.41 23.27
CA LYS A 367 29.90 22.37 24.03
C LYS A 367 28.40 22.44 23.78
N SER A 368 27.76 21.29 23.63
CA SER A 368 26.31 21.20 23.54
C SER A 368 25.73 21.10 24.95
N CYS A 369 24.91 22.08 25.31
CA CYS A 369 24.26 22.20 26.59
C CYS A 369 22.75 21.95 26.46
N ASN A 370 22.16 21.38 27.50
CA ASN A 370 20.71 21.24 27.60
C ASN A 370 20.22 21.46 29.03
N THR A 371 19.00 21.95 29.17
CA THR A 371 18.30 22.04 30.45
C THR A 371 16.80 21.79 30.25
N ARG A 372 16.08 21.62 31.35
CA ARG A 372 14.62 21.59 31.38
C ARG A 372 14.06 22.75 32.18
N ILE A 373 13.08 23.42 31.60
CA ILE A 373 12.29 24.47 32.25
C ILE A 373 10.93 23.86 32.61
N TRP A 374 10.55 23.92 33.89
CA TRP A 374 9.31 23.34 34.39
C TRP A 374 8.26 24.40 34.66
N LYS A 375 7.04 24.21 34.18
CA LYS A 375 5.90 25.00 34.64
C LYS A 375 5.58 24.72 36.11
N PHE A 376 5.65 23.45 36.50
CA PHE A 376 5.41 22.92 37.84
C PHE A 376 6.42 21.80 38.14
N ARG A 377 6.89 21.64 39.39
CA ARG A 377 7.74 20.49 39.79
C ARG A 377 6.91 19.21 39.95
N ARG A 378 7.57 18.04 39.90
CA ARG A 378 6.93 16.71 39.81
C ARG A 378 6.22 16.26 41.10
N ASP A 379 6.64 16.77 42.26
CA ASP A 379 6.30 16.16 43.56
C ASP A 379 5.59 17.07 44.58
N ASP A 380 5.26 18.33 44.27
CA ASP A 380 4.42 19.13 45.18
C ASP A 380 3.68 20.30 44.50
N LEU A 381 2.38 20.44 44.81
CA LEU A 381 1.45 21.40 44.18
C LEU A 381 1.46 22.80 44.83
N LYS A 382 2.35 23.07 45.80
CA LYS A 382 2.21 24.24 46.67
C LYS A 382 3.24 25.37 46.56
N ARG A 383 4.27 25.28 45.73
CA ARG A 383 5.04 26.38 45.08
C ARG A 383 6.43 25.84 44.70
N HIS A 384 6.85 26.06 43.46
CA HIS A 384 8.14 26.62 43.03
C HIS A 384 8.42 26.26 41.56
N TYR A 385 8.70 27.33 40.79
CA TYR A 385 9.15 27.36 39.40
C TYR A 385 10.62 26.91 39.31
N GLY A 386 11.05 26.29 38.22
CA GLY A 386 12.43 25.78 38.17
C GLY A 386 13.00 25.58 36.77
N VAL A 387 14.25 26.01 36.62
CA VAL A 387 15.15 25.61 35.54
C VAL A 387 16.13 24.60 36.13
N GLU A 388 16.25 23.43 35.52
CA GLU A 388 17.26 22.44 35.91
C GLU A 388 18.67 23.01 35.67
N THR A 389 19.65 22.58 36.45
CA THR A 389 21.06 22.92 36.17
C THR A 389 21.42 22.39 34.79
N PRO A 390 21.96 23.22 33.88
CA PRO A 390 22.33 22.74 32.55
C PRO A 390 23.36 21.62 32.59
N VAL A 391 23.18 20.65 31.70
CA VAL A 391 24.15 19.58 31.45
C VAL A 391 24.80 19.85 30.10
N CYS A 392 26.11 20.09 30.11
CA CYS A 392 26.90 20.36 28.92
C CYS A 392 27.81 19.17 28.60
N SER A 393 27.86 18.78 27.32
CA SER A 393 28.68 17.67 26.83
C SER A 393 29.33 18.03 25.49
N GLY A 394 30.57 17.58 25.30
CA GLY A 394 31.35 17.80 24.08
C GLY A 394 32.82 18.10 24.35
N LYS A 395 33.70 17.69 23.43
CA LYS A 395 35.09 18.20 23.40
C LYS A 395 35.04 19.67 22.96
N PRO A 396 35.82 20.57 23.56
CA PRO A 396 35.94 21.94 23.08
C PRO A 396 36.21 21.91 21.59
N ARG A 397 35.39 22.61 20.81
CA ARG A 397 35.68 22.80 19.40
C ARG A 397 36.87 23.74 19.39
N GLY A 398 38.07 23.23 19.10
CA GLY A 398 39.27 24.04 19.05
C GLY A 398 38.99 25.27 18.20
N THR A 399 38.85 26.42 18.86
CA THR A 399 38.80 27.71 18.22
C THR A 399 40.13 27.83 17.50
N ARG A 400 40.09 27.82 16.17
CA ARG A 400 41.23 28.22 15.36
C ARG A 400 41.33 29.75 15.41
N ILE A 401 41.58 30.28 16.60
CA ILE A 401 42.31 31.54 16.74
C ILE A 401 43.75 31.12 16.58
N LYS A 402 44.41 31.62 15.53
CA LYS A 402 45.82 31.38 15.22
C LYS A 402 46.66 32.07 16.31
N PRO A 403 47.42 31.36 17.17
CA PRO A 403 48.41 31.98 18.04
C PRO A 403 49.82 31.82 17.43
N PRO A 404 50.81 32.65 17.85
CA PRO A 404 52.18 32.63 17.33
C PRO A 404 52.95 31.36 17.74
N PRO A 405 54.14 31.11 17.17
CA PRO A 405 54.81 29.81 17.26
C PRO A 405 55.36 29.49 18.66
N LYS A 406 55.47 28.17 18.85
CA LYS A 406 55.76 27.38 20.07
C LYS A 406 56.97 27.80 20.91
N THR A 407 56.92 27.43 22.19
CA THR A 407 58.09 26.93 22.95
C THR A 407 57.65 25.97 24.07
N ASP A 408 58.18 24.75 23.96
CA ASP A 408 58.68 23.78 24.95
C ASP A 408 57.84 23.07 26.05
N ALA A 409 58.22 21.78 26.16
CA ALA A 409 58.17 20.83 27.28
C ALA A 409 56.93 19.91 27.50
N GLU A 410 57.16 18.62 27.21
CA GLU A 410 56.49 17.39 27.71
C GLU A 410 56.91 17.09 29.18
N PRO A 411 56.41 16.03 29.90
CA PRO A 411 55.33 15.07 29.61
C PRO A 411 54.38 14.78 30.81
N ALA A 412 53.35 13.95 30.57
CA ALA A 412 52.47 13.37 31.59
C ALA A 412 52.68 11.85 31.75
N MET A 413 52.42 11.35 32.96
CA MET A 413 52.43 9.93 33.40
C MET A 413 50.96 9.40 33.56
N PRO A 414 50.67 8.16 34.02
CA PRO A 414 50.15 7.02 33.25
C PRO A 414 48.63 6.69 33.50
N PRO A 415 48.15 5.41 33.52
CA PRO A 415 47.41 4.73 32.46
C PRO A 415 45.89 4.52 32.73
N LYS A 416 45.22 4.04 31.67
CA LYS A 416 43.77 3.74 31.54
C LYS A 416 43.30 2.58 32.42
N LYS A 417 42.10 2.70 33.02
CA LYS A 417 41.30 1.57 33.54
C LYS A 417 40.10 1.27 32.63
N ASN A 418 39.96 -0.02 32.32
CA ASN A 418 38.93 -0.65 31.50
C ASN A 418 37.54 -0.64 32.17
N ILE A 419 36.50 -0.29 31.42
CA ILE A 419 35.10 -0.58 31.77
C ILE A 419 34.54 -1.58 30.75
N LYS A 420 34.02 -2.69 31.28
CA LYS A 420 33.46 -3.85 30.56
C LYS A 420 32.24 -3.47 29.72
N LYS A 421 32.19 -3.99 28.48
CA LYS A 421 31.02 -3.94 27.57
C LYS A 421 29.84 -4.74 28.16
N LYS A 422 28.64 -4.14 28.13
CA LYS A 422 27.36 -4.86 28.22
C LYS A 422 26.89 -5.21 26.81
N GLU A 423 26.62 -6.49 26.56
CA GLU A 423 26.06 -7.00 25.31
C GLU A 423 24.67 -6.43 25.03
N ILE A 424 24.45 -6.05 23.78
CA ILE A 424 23.14 -5.66 23.24
C ILE A 424 22.60 -6.88 22.49
N ILE A 425 21.48 -7.42 22.98
CA ILE A 425 20.73 -8.48 22.32
C ILE A 425 20.27 -7.95 20.95
N THR A 426 20.75 -8.58 19.88
CA THR A 426 20.41 -8.21 18.50
C THR A 426 19.23 -9.07 18.05
N VAL A 427 18.08 -8.44 17.79
CA VAL A 427 16.92 -9.09 17.16
C VAL A 427 17.30 -9.43 15.70
N PRO A 428 17.01 -10.65 15.19
CA PRO A 428 17.41 -11.02 13.84
C PRO A 428 16.64 -10.20 12.80
N LYS A 429 17.41 -9.63 11.86
CA LYS A 429 16.90 -8.92 10.68
C LYS A 429 16.25 -9.94 9.74
N PRO A 430 15.06 -9.65 9.16
CA PRO A 430 14.42 -10.58 8.24
C PRO A 430 15.30 -10.81 7.01
N VAL A 431 15.54 -12.07 6.69
CA VAL A 431 16.23 -12.52 5.48
C VAL A 431 15.16 -12.72 4.41
N LEU A 432 15.22 -11.95 3.32
CA LEU A 432 14.35 -12.08 2.15
C LEU A 432 14.93 -13.10 1.17
N HIS A 433 14.06 -13.95 0.60
CA HIS A 433 14.47 -15.02 -0.30
C HIS A 433 14.67 -14.52 -1.75
N PRO A 434 15.46 -15.23 -2.58
CA PRO A 434 15.85 -14.77 -3.92
C PRO A 434 14.72 -14.65 -4.96
N ALA A 435 13.50 -15.15 -4.66
CA ALA A 435 12.33 -15.08 -5.53
C ALA A 435 11.38 -13.90 -5.20
N ASP A 436 11.66 -13.14 -4.13
CA ASP A 436 10.78 -12.09 -3.64
C ASP A 436 11.04 -10.76 -4.38
N SER A 437 9.98 -10.15 -4.90
CA SER A 437 9.99 -8.76 -5.37
C SER A 437 9.21 -7.89 -4.40
N ILE A 438 9.77 -6.75 -4.03
CA ILE A 438 9.16 -5.78 -3.11
C ILE A 438 8.68 -4.59 -3.93
N ARG A 439 7.43 -4.19 -3.71
CA ARG A 439 6.81 -3.01 -4.35
C ARG A 439 6.75 -1.87 -3.34
N LEU A 440 7.36 -0.74 -3.69
CA LEU A 440 7.40 0.44 -2.83
C LEU A 440 6.61 1.59 -3.47
N PRO A 441 5.61 2.16 -2.78
CA PRO A 441 4.98 3.39 -3.23
C PRO A 441 5.92 4.60 -3.01
N PRO A 442 5.75 5.68 -3.78
CA PRO A 442 6.48 6.92 -3.52
C PRO A 442 6.03 7.54 -2.19
N VAL A 443 6.99 8.07 -1.42
CA VAL A 443 6.71 8.87 -0.22
C VAL A 443 6.42 10.33 -0.58
N ALA A 444 6.92 10.79 -1.73
CA ALA A 444 6.61 12.11 -2.28
C ALA A 444 6.67 12.07 -3.82
N ASP A 445 5.74 12.73 -4.50
CA ASP A 445 5.81 13.08 -5.91
C ASP A 445 5.20 14.46 -6.21
N SER A 446 5.72 15.12 -7.23
CA SER A 446 5.22 16.42 -7.67
C SER A 446 5.69 16.66 -9.09
N TYR A 447 5.11 17.65 -9.77
CA TYR A 447 5.71 18.17 -10.98
C TYR A 447 5.74 19.69 -10.98
N VAL A 448 6.66 20.25 -11.75
CA VAL A 448 6.78 21.69 -11.96
C VAL A 448 6.71 21.99 -13.44
N TYR A 449 6.29 23.20 -13.77
CA TYR A 449 6.08 23.62 -15.16
C TYR A 449 6.72 24.98 -15.39
N ALA A 450 7.53 25.10 -16.46
CA ALA A 450 8.20 26.34 -16.83
C ALA A 450 7.26 27.50 -17.18
N ASP A 451 6.00 27.19 -17.45
CA ASP A 451 5.01 28.13 -17.98
C ASP A 451 4.83 29.34 -17.06
N THR A 452 5.13 30.53 -17.57
CA THR A 452 4.95 31.78 -16.84
C THR A 452 3.49 32.25 -16.84
N ARG A 453 2.65 31.72 -17.75
CA ARG A 453 1.23 32.03 -17.81
C ARG A 453 0.56 31.55 -16.53
N LYS A 454 -0.35 32.39 -15.99
CA LYS A 454 -1.05 32.12 -14.72
C LYS A 454 -0.11 31.81 -13.54
N ASN A 455 1.15 32.29 -13.59
CA ASN A 455 2.18 32.06 -12.58
C ASN A 455 2.52 30.58 -12.31
N LEU A 456 2.31 29.68 -13.27
CA LEU A 456 2.54 28.23 -13.06
C LEU A 456 4.00 27.91 -12.69
N SER A 457 4.96 28.70 -13.15
CA SER A 457 6.38 28.60 -12.77
C SER A 457 6.66 28.82 -11.28
N ARG A 458 5.72 29.42 -10.54
CA ARG A 458 5.79 29.67 -9.09
C ARG A 458 4.84 28.80 -8.27
N THR A 459 4.33 27.74 -8.89
CA THR A 459 3.36 26.83 -8.27
C THR A 459 3.96 25.45 -8.05
N ASN A 460 3.39 24.73 -7.08
CA ASN A 460 3.70 23.33 -6.82
C ASN A 460 2.47 22.47 -7.13
N GLN A 461 2.70 21.18 -7.41
CA GLN A 461 1.67 20.25 -7.88
C GLN A 461 1.61 18.96 -7.03
N GLY A 462 2.02 19.03 -5.76
CA GLY A 462 2.14 17.87 -4.87
C GLY A 462 0.83 17.21 -4.41
N LEU A 463 -0.33 17.78 -4.77
CA LEU A 463 -1.65 17.14 -4.61
C LEU A 463 -2.35 16.92 -5.97
N SER A 464 -1.62 17.09 -7.08
CA SER A 464 -2.14 16.73 -8.40
C SER A 464 -2.38 15.22 -8.47
N GLN A 465 -3.37 14.76 -9.22
CA GLN A 465 -3.56 13.33 -9.53
C GLN A 465 -2.72 12.85 -10.73
N VAL A 466 -2.00 13.78 -11.35
CA VAL A 466 -1.25 13.58 -12.59
C VAL A 466 0.11 14.24 -12.46
N LEU A 467 1.14 13.51 -12.85
CA LEU A 467 2.52 13.97 -13.04
C LEU A 467 2.73 14.32 -14.51
N GLY A 468 3.62 15.29 -14.78
CA GLY A 468 3.92 15.74 -16.13
C GLY A 468 5.42 15.82 -16.39
N ALA A 469 5.86 15.30 -17.53
CA ALA A 469 7.23 15.44 -18.02
C ALA A 469 7.25 15.69 -19.52
N GLY A 470 8.18 16.50 -20.01
CA GLY A 470 8.34 16.76 -21.45
C GLY A 470 8.23 18.24 -21.80
N TRP A 471 7.91 18.54 -23.06
CA TRP A 471 8.04 19.88 -23.64
C TRP A 471 6.74 20.36 -24.30
N HIS A 472 6.42 21.64 -24.11
CA HIS A 472 5.38 22.35 -24.86
C HIS A 472 5.95 23.65 -25.47
N PRO A 473 5.74 23.92 -26.77
CA PRO A 473 6.39 25.04 -27.47
C PRO A 473 6.18 26.40 -26.79
N THR A 474 4.97 26.69 -26.31
CA THR A 474 4.66 27.97 -25.65
C THR A 474 4.72 27.95 -24.12
N GLY A 475 4.64 26.77 -23.49
CA GLY A 475 4.59 26.64 -22.03
C GLY A 475 5.90 26.16 -21.41
N GLY A 476 6.85 25.72 -22.24
CA GLY A 476 8.14 25.22 -21.82
C GLY A 476 8.10 23.79 -21.28
N GLU A 477 9.08 23.46 -20.46
CA GLU A 477 9.31 22.10 -19.97
C GLU A 477 8.51 21.79 -18.69
N LYS A 478 7.96 20.58 -18.61
CA LYS A 478 7.44 19.97 -17.37
C LYS A 478 8.47 18.99 -16.81
N ARG A 479 8.65 19.01 -15.49
CA ARG A 479 9.57 18.11 -14.78
C ARG A 479 8.86 17.45 -13.62
N THR A 480 8.89 16.12 -13.58
CA THR A 480 8.33 15.31 -12.49
C THR A 480 9.41 14.98 -11.48
N PHE A 481 9.07 14.94 -10.20
CA PHE A 481 9.95 14.58 -9.09
C PHE A 481 9.28 13.47 -8.30
N ILE A 482 10.03 12.42 -7.96
CA ILE A 482 9.51 11.26 -7.20
C ILE A 482 10.57 10.84 -6.18
N LYS A 483 10.14 10.48 -4.97
CA LYS A 483 11.00 9.97 -3.91
C LYS A 483 10.41 8.70 -3.30
N PHE A 484 11.24 7.69 -3.09
CA PHE A 484 10.91 6.44 -2.41
C PHE A 484 11.69 6.34 -1.09
N ASP A 485 11.10 5.70 -0.07
CA ASP A 485 11.84 5.36 1.14
C ASP A 485 12.55 4.01 0.98
N LEU A 486 13.87 4.03 1.11
CA LEU A 486 14.76 2.86 1.01
C LEU A 486 15.49 2.59 2.32
N SER A 487 15.05 3.20 3.42
CA SER A 487 15.70 3.11 4.74
C SER A 487 15.86 1.67 5.22
N ALA A 488 14.88 0.81 4.93
CA ALA A 488 14.89 -0.62 5.24
C ALA A 488 16.00 -1.40 4.51
N PHE A 489 16.49 -0.90 3.36
CA PHE A 489 17.39 -1.64 2.46
C PHE A 489 18.85 -1.16 2.48
N LYS A 490 19.19 -0.27 3.43
CA LYS A 490 20.55 0.30 3.51
C LYS A 490 21.62 -0.79 3.57
N ARG A 491 22.66 -0.64 2.73
CA ARG A 491 23.84 -1.52 2.63
C ARG A 491 23.57 -2.91 2.06
N GLN A 492 22.46 -3.11 1.33
CA GLN A 492 22.20 -4.34 0.59
C GLN A 492 22.59 -4.19 -0.89
N ARG A 493 22.89 -5.31 -1.54
CA ARG A 493 23.03 -5.35 -3.01
C ARG A 493 21.68 -5.72 -3.61
N LEU A 494 21.27 -4.97 -4.62
CA LEU A 494 20.06 -5.26 -5.39
C LEU A 494 20.43 -5.96 -6.68
N ASN A 495 19.58 -6.88 -7.14
CA ASN A 495 19.72 -7.47 -8.47
C ASN A 495 19.08 -6.55 -9.52
N ARG A 496 17.85 -6.07 -9.25
CA ARG A 496 17.12 -5.20 -10.18
C ARG A 496 16.20 -4.22 -9.45
N ALA A 497 16.07 -3.01 -9.97
CA ALA A 497 15.09 -2.02 -9.52
C ALA A 497 14.38 -1.36 -10.71
N VAL A 498 13.06 -1.54 -10.81
CA VAL A 498 12.23 -1.02 -11.91
C VAL A 498 11.29 0.05 -11.37
N LEU A 499 11.39 1.27 -11.92
CA LEU A 499 10.38 2.31 -11.74
C LEU A 499 9.25 2.06 -12.73
N ARG A 500 8.04 1.89 -12.22
CA ARG A 500 6.85 1.64 -13.03
C ARG A 500 5.89 2.82 -12.93
N LEU A 501 5.57 3.41 -14.08
CA LEU A 501 4.69 4.58 -14.19
C LEU A 501 3.54 4.28 -15.14
N TYR A 502 2.31 4.64 -14.77
CA TYR A 502 1.16 4.49 -15.66
C TYR A 502 1.04 5.73 -16.57
N HIS A 503 1.33 5.57 -17.86
CA HIS A 503 1.22 6.61 -18.88
C HIS A 503 -0.24 6.78 -19.30
N THR A 504 -0.78 7.98 -19.10
CA THR A 504 -2.21 8.26 -19.25
C THR A 504 -2.53 9.07 -20.49
N ARG A 505 -1.63 9.96 -20.90
CA ARG A 505 -1.84 10.85 -22.02
C ARG A 505 -0.53 11.38 -22.59
N THR A 506 -0.46 11.55 -23.90
CA THR A 506 0.55 12.36 -24.58
C THR A 506 -0.08 13.63 -25.17
N GLY A 507 0.43 14.79 -24.78
CA GLY A 507 0.19 16.07 -25.46
C GLY A 507 1.13 16.23 -26.65
N GLY A 508 0.59 16.61 -27.81
CA GLY A 508 1.33 16.66 -29.07
C GLY A 508 1.64 15.27 -29.63
N ARG A 509 2.89 15.05 -30.04
CA ARG A 509 3.38 13.77 -30.57
C ARG A 509 4.49 13.19 -29.68
N PRO A 510 4.63 11.87 -29.54
CA PRO A 510 5.64 11.24 -28.68
C PRO A 510 7.03 11.27 -29.35
N ALA A 511 7.60 12.46 -29.55
CA ALA A 511 8.83 12.65 -30.32
C ALA A 511 10.10 12.80 -29.45
N LEU A 512 9.95 13.11 -28.17
CA LEU A 512 11.08 13.36 -27.27
C LEU A 512 11.26 12.24 -26.25
N ASP A 513 12.50 11.84 -26.04
CA ASP A 513 12.89 10.95 -24.95
C ASP A 513 12.89 11.67 -23.60
N LEU A 514 12.60 10.90 -22.55
CA LEU A 514 12.70 11.34 -21.17
C LEU A 514 13.96 10.75 -20.53
N GLY A 515 14.54 11.50 -19.59
CA GLY A 515 15.65 11.04 -18.75
C GLY A 515 15.26 11.01 -17.28
N VAL A 516 15.78 10.02 -16.55
CA VAL A 516 15.74 9.96 -15.09
C VAL A 516 17.03 10.55 -14.54
N PHE A 517 16.94 11.59 -13.72
CA PHE A 517 18.07 12.34 -13.18
C PHE A 517 18.13 12.22 -11.66
N LYS A 518 19.35 12.06 -11.12
CA LYS A 518 19.60 11.98 -9.67
C LYS A 518 19.52 13.36 -9.03
N LEU A 519 18.76 13.49 -7.94
CA LEU A 519 18.71 14.72 -7.14
C LEU A 519 19.86 14.78 -6.12
N LEU A 520 20.44 15.96 -5.95
CA LEU A 520 21.57 16.27 -5.07
C LEU A 520 21.17 17.03 -3.81
N SER A 521 19.96 17.60 -3.76
CA SER A 521 19.44 18.32 -2.60
C SER A 521 17.99 17.93 -2.31
N SER A 522 17.57 18.07 -1.06
CA SER A 522 16.18 17.85 -0.65
C SER A 522 15.22 18.84 -1.31
N TRP A 523 13.94 18.44 -1.38
CA TRP A 523 12.83 19.26 -1.84
C TRP A 523 11.58 18.96 -1.01
N SER A 524 10.66 19.92 -0.94
CA SER A 524 9.33 19.76 -0.33
C SER A 524 8.27 19.63 -1.43
N GLU A 525 7.42 18.61 -1.30
CA GLU A 525 6.36 18.25 -2.26
C GLU A 525 5.36 19.39 -2.53
N GLY A 526 5.09 20.19 -1.50
CA GLY A 526 4.06 21.22 -1.51
C GLY A 526 2.66 20.64 -1.32
N ARG A 527 1.63 21.47 -1.57
CA ARG A 527 0.19 21.15 -1.38
C ARG A 527 -0.74 21.67 -2.49
N GLY A 528 -0.22 22.00 -3.66
CA GLY A 528 -0.97 22.51 -4.81
C GLY A 528 -1.39 21.41 -5.77
N SER A 529 -2.32 21.69 -6.69
CA SER A 529 -2.81 20.73 -7.68
C SER A 529 -3.10 21.41 -9.02
N THR A 530 -3.27 20.64 -10.11
CA THR A 530 -3.50 21.23 -11.44
C THR A 530 -4.79 22.07 -11.49
N LYS A 531 -5.80 21.69 -10.72
CA LYS A 531 -7.08 22.43 -10.62
C LYS A 531 -6.97 23.68 -9.76
N ASN A 532 -6.09 23.67 -8.77
CA ASN A 532 -5.89 24.79 -7.85
C ASN A 532 -4.41 24.91 -7.51
N PRO A 533 -3.60 25.47 -8.43
CA PRO A 533 -2.15 25.54 -8.25
C PRO A 533 -1.83 26.52 -7.13
N ALA A 534 -1.25 26.01 -6.05
CA ALA A 534 -0.92 26.83 -4.89
C ALA A 534 0.40 27.58 -5.14
N VAL A 535 0.43 28.87 -4.83
CA VAL A 535 1.68 29.63 -4.76
C VAL A 535 2.61 28.93 -3.77
N THR A 536 3.85 28.66 -4.19
CA THR A 536 4.82 27.97 -3.34
C THR A 536 5.12 28.74 -2.08
N ARG A 537 5.10 28.06 -0.94
CA ARG A 537 5.70 28.57 0.29
C ARG A 537 7.22 28.50 0.16
N PRO A 538 7.98 29.30 0.93
CA PRO A 538 9.43 29.15 0.99
C PRO A 538 9.83 27.69 1.26
N GLY A 539 10.61 27.10 0.35
CA GLY A 539 11.06 25.71 0.42
C GLY A 539 10.24 24.67 -0.38
N ASP A 540 9.00 25.00 -0.77
CA ASP A 540 8.21 24.13 -1.66
C ASP A 540 8.77 24.14 -3.09
N ILE A 541 8.70 22.99 -3.75
CA ILE A 541 9.22 22.84 -5.11
C ILE A 541 8.38 23.63 -6.12
N SER A 542 9.03 24.41 -6.99
CA SER A 542 8.43 25.03 -8.17
C SER A 542 9.46 25.10 -9.29
N TRP A 543 9.08 25.60 -10.47
CA TRP A 543 10.03 25.78 -11.55
C TRP A 543 11.16 26.75 -11.17
N ILE A 544 10.85 27.80 -10.40
CA ILE A 544 11.87 28.77 -9.95
C ILE A 544 12.63 28.31 -8.69
N ASN A 545 12.15 27.28 -7.98
CA ASN A 545 12.75 26.73 -6.78
C ASN A 545 12.92 25.20 -6.91
N GLN A 546 13.88 24.77 -7.73
CA GLN A 546 14.16 23.36 -8.01
C GLN A 546 15.35 22.85 -7.19
N PRO A 547 15.32 21.57 -6.75
CA PRO A 547 16.50 20.96 -6.18
C PRO A 547 17.64 20.87 -7.21
N ARG A 548 18.88 20.88 -6.72
CA ARG A 548 20.06 20.59 -7.55
C ARG A 548 20.00 19.12 -8.00
N TYR A 549 20.49 18.84 -9.20
CA TYR A 549 20.51 17.50 -9.78
C TYR A 549 21.77 17.26 -10.61
N VAL A 550 22.09 16.00 -10.88
CA VAL A 550 23.18 15.61 -11.79
C VAL A 550 22.74 15.84 -13.24
N PRO A 551 23.45 16.65 -14.05
CA PRO A 551 23.01 17.00 -15.40
C PRO A 551 22.94 15.82 -16.38
N ALA A 552 23.69 14.75 -16.15
CA ALA A 552 23.61 13.52 -16.95
C ALA A 552 22.46 12.63 -16.46
N PRO A 553 21.59 12.13 -17.35
CA PRO A 553 20.55 11.19 -16.96
C PRO A 553 21.19 9.87 -16.50
N SER A 554 20.67 9.29 -15.42
CA SER A 554 21.02 7.93 -14.99
C SER A 554 20.47 6.88 -15.97
N VAL A 555 19.32 7.18 -16.60
CA VAL A 555 18.64 6.33 -17.57
C VAL A 555 17.89 7.22 -18.56
N VAL A 556 17.91 6.88 -19.84
CA VAL A 556 17.06 7.49 -20.87
C VAL A 556 16.02 6.45 -21.29
N PHE A 557 14.77 6.88 -21.46
CA PHE A 557 13.66 6.02 -21.85
C PHE A 557 12.66 6.76 -22.73
N HIS A 558 11.91 5.99 -23.50
CA HIS A 558 10.87 6.49 -24.37
C HIS A 558 9.52 5.87 -23.96
N PRO A 559 8.50 6.65 -23.57
CA PRO A 559 7.17 6.11 -23.24
C PRO A 559 6.50 5.33 -24.40
N GLY A 560 6.88 5.66 -25.63
CA GLY A 560 6.36 5.02 -26.85
C GLY A 560 4.96 5.48 -27.24
N PRO A 561 4.47 5.02 -28.40
CA PRO A 561 3.13 5.33 -28.86
C PRO A 561 2.07 4.65 -27.95
N GLY A 562 0.89 5.27 -27.85
CA GLY A 562 -0.24 4.76 -27.09
C GLY A 562 -0.30 5.24 -25.63
N GLU A 563 -1.52 5.29 -25.12
CA GLU A 563 -1.89 5.79 -23.79
C GLU A 563 -2.50 4.66 -22.95
N ASN A 564 -2.74 4.90 -21.66
CA ASN A 564 -3.34 3.96 -20.72
C ASN A 564 -2.56 2.65 -20.53
N LYS A 565 -1.23 2.74 -20.42
CA LYS A 565 -0.33 1.59 -20.25
C LYS A 565 0.75 1.87 -19.20
N PHE A 566 1.38 0.81 -18.69
CA PHE A 566 2.57 0.96 -17.87
C PHE A 566 3.82 1.19 -18.73
N VAL A 567 4.70 2.05 -18.22
CA VAL A 567 6.07 2.25 -18.67
C VAL A 567 6.98 1.78 -17.54
N GLU A 568 7.84 0.81 -17.86
CA GLU A 568 8.78 0.20 -16.92
C GLU A 568 10.20 0.63 -17.25
N ILE A 569 10.86 1.25 -16.27
CA ILE A 569 12.16 1.89 -16.44
C ILE A 569 13.13 1.25 -15.46
N ASP A 570 14.15 0.58 -15.99
CA ASP A 570 15.19 -0.02 -15.15
C ASP A 570 16.10 1.07 -14.58
N ILE A 571 15.93 1.39 -13.29
CA ILE A 571 16.71 2.40 -12.57
C ILE A 571 17.69 1.76 -11.58
N SER A 572 18.08 0.50 -11.82
CA SER A 572 19.01 -0.25 -10.97
C SER A 572 20.28 0.52 -10.60
N PRO A 573 20.98 1.21 -11.54
CA PRO A 573 22.20 1.95 -11.19
C PRO A 573 21.96 3.07 -10.17
N LEU A 574 20.83 3.78 -10.32
CA LEU A 574 20.48 4.89 -9.44
C LEU A 574 20.16 4.38 -8.02
N VAL A 575 19.32 3.36 -7.92
CA VAL A 575 18.93 2.75 -6.64
C VAL A 575 20.14 2.12 -5.96
N GLN A 576 21.01 1.44 -6.71
CA GLN A 576 22.22 0.82 -6.17
C GLN A 576 23.17 1.86 -5.60
N SER A 577 23.25 3.05 -6.21
CA SER A 577 24.03 4.17 -5.67
C SER A 577 23.52 4.65 -4.31
N TRP A 578 22.19 4.67 -4.09
CA TRP A 578 21.58 5.04 -2.81
C TRP A 578 21.83 3.97 -1.75
N LEU A 579 21.67 2.69 -2.09
CA LEU A 579 21.93 1.59 -1.15
C LEU A 579 23.42 1.50 -0.76
N ALA A 580 24.32 1.91 -1.66
CA ALA A 580 25.75 2.01 -1.42
C ALA A 580 26.14 3.21 -0.52
N GLY A 581 25.20 4.08 -0.15
CA GLY A 581 25.41 5.17 0.82
C GLY A 581 25.28 6.58 0.25
N SER A 582 25.00 6.75 -1.05
CA SER A 582 24.64 8.09 -1.57
C SER A 582 23.36 8.60 -0.89
N PRO A 583 23.26 9.89 -0.58
CA PRO A 583 22.01 10.48 -0.14
C PRO A 583 20.87 10.23 -1.14
N ASN A 584 19.73 9.77 -0.63
CA ASN A 584 18.50 9.61 -1.42
C ASN A 584 17.62 10.86 -1.27
N HIS A 585 17.74 11.78 -2.23
CA HIS A 585 16.87 12.95 -2.35
C HIS A 585 15.72 12.74 -3.35
N GLY A 586 15.60 11.55 -3.94
CA GLY A 586 14.66 11.24 -5.01
C GLY A 586 15.26 11.38 -6.42
N LEU A 587 14.39 11.29 -7.41
CA LEU A 587 14.69 11.38 -8.84
C LEU A 587 13.85 12.47 -9.50
N MET A 588 14.32 12.96 -10.63
CA MET A 588 13.60 13.87 -11.53
C MET A 588 13.45 13.24 -12.91
N ILE A 589 12.29 13.42 -13.54
CA ILE A 589 12.02 13.01 -14.91
C ILE A 589 11.73 14.26 -15.75
N LYS A 590 12.49 14.44 -16.83
CA LYS A 590 12.36 15.57 -17.76
C LYS A 590 12.86 15.16 -19.15
N CYS A 591 12.85 16.06 -20.13
CA CYS A 591 13.46 15.77 -21.44
C CYS A 591 14.92 15.35 -21.26
N SER A 592 15.31 14.24 -21.90
CA SER A 592 16.68 13.69 -21.81
C SER A 592 17.71 14.71 -22.29
N SER A 593 17.37 15.40 -23.39
CA SER A 593 18.11 16.52 -23.96
C SER A 593 17.26 17.79 -23.93
N PRO A 594 17.85 18.98 -23.76
CA PRO A 594 17.13 20.24 -23.87
C PRO A 594 16.45 20.37 -25.25
N PRO A 595 15.14 20.66 -25.31
CA PRO A 595 14.44 20.86 -26.58
C PRO A 595 14.99 22.10 -27.32
N ARG A 596 15.18 21.96 -28.63
CA ARG A 596 15.64 23.04 -29.54
C ARG A 596 14.48 23.92 -29.99
N SER A 597 14.78 25.12 -30.51
CA SER A 597 13.78 25.95 -31.20
C SER A 597 13.10 25.14 -32.30
N GLY A 598 11.76 25.12 -32.31
CA GLY A 598 10.96 24.30 -33.24
C GLY A 598 10.69 22.85 -32.80
N SER A 599 11.14 22.42 -31.63
CA SER A 599 10.81 21.07 -31.12
C SER A 599 9.30 20.90 -30.99
N PRO A 600 8.73 19.78 -31.47
CA PRO A 600 7.30 19.53 -31.36
C PRO A 600 6.88 19.41 -29.89
N GLU A 601 5.59 19.67 -29.64
CA GLU A 601 5.02 19.33 -28.35
C GLU A 601 5.13 17.82 -28.10
N SER A 602 5.67 17.47 -26.93
CA SER A 602 5.81 16.10 -26.44
C SER A 602 5.68 16.14 -24.92
N GLN A 603 4.45 16.21 -24.42
CA GLN A 603 4.15 16.21 -22.98
C GLN A 603 3.56 14.87 -22.55
N TYR A 604 4.26 14.14 -21.72
CA TYR A 604 3.79 12.87 -21.17
C TYR A 604 3.16 13.09 -19.81
N ALA A 605 1.98 12.52 -19.61
CA ALA A 605 1.25 12.53 -18.35
C ALA A 605 1.27 11.13 -17.73
N PHE A 606 1.55 11.07 -16.43
CA PHE A 606 1.52 9.84 -15.65
C PHE A 606 0.58 10.02 -14.45
N TYR A 607 0.03 8.96 -13.89
CA TYR A 607 -0.66 9.09 -12.61
C TYR A 607 0.32 9.36 -11.47
N SER A 608 -0.09 10.18 -10.52
CA SER A 608 0.65 10.44 -9.27
C SER A 608 0.20 9.50 -8.15
N LYS A 609 0.81 9.61 -6.99
CA LYS A 609 0.43 8.89 -5.78
C LYS A 609 -0.96 9.28 -5.24
N GLU A 610 -1.49 10.44 -5.63
CA GLU A 610 -2.85 10.91 -5.30
C GLU A 610 -3.93 10.33 -6.21
N PHE A 611 -3.55 9.58 -7.26
CA PHE A 611 -4.53 9.02 -8.17
C PHE A 611 -5.45 8.02 -7.46
N LYS A 612 -6.74 8.01 -7.81
CA LYS A 612 -7.78 7.30 -7.05
C LYS A 612 -7.58 5.77 -7.06
N ASP A 613 -7.17 5.24 -8.21
CA ASP A 613 -6.89 3.81 -8.37
C ASP A 613 -5.43 3.52 -8.00
N ALA A 614 -5.24 2.84 -6.86
CA ALA A 614 -3.91 2.53 -6.33
C ALA A 614 -3.10 1.62 -7.25
N ALA A 615 -3.76 0.75 -8.03
CA ALA A 615 -3.08 -0.18 -8.93
C ALA A 615 -2.32 0.54 -10.05
N LYS A 616 -2.70 1.79 -10.37
CA LYS A 616 -2.10 2.59 -11.45
C LYS A 616 -1.15 3.69 -10.95
N ARG A 617 -0.87 3.75 -9.64
CA ARG A 617 0.07 4.72 -9.07
C ARG A 617 1.52 4.36 -9.41
N PRO A 618 2.46 5.32 -9.31
CA PRO A 618 3.88 5.03 -9.42
C PRO A 618 4.31 3.97 -8.39
N GLU A 619 5.15 3.03 -8.79
CA GLU A 619 5.77 2.06 -7.88
C GLU A 619 7.25 1.82 -8.23
N LEU A 620 8.05 1.53 -7.21
CA LEU A 620 9.41 1.03 -7.37
C LEU A 620 9.43 -0.45 -7.00
N ILE A 621 9.74 -1.31 -7.98
CA ILE A 621 9.82 -2.75 -7.81
C ILE A 621 11.29 -3.13 -7.63
N ILE A 622 11.65 -3.71 -6.49
CA ILE A 622 13.02 -4.16 -6.18
C ILE A 622 13.04 -5.68 -6.09
N SER A 623 13.96 -6.33 -6.82
CA SER A 623 14.14 -7.78 -6.81
C SER A 623 15.53 -8.17 -6.31
N GLY A 624 15.60 -9.25 -5.54
CA GLY A 624 16.85 -9.94 -5.18
C GLY A 624 17.77 -9.14 -4.26
N VAL A 625 17.34 -8.93 -3.02
CA VAL A 625 18.09 -8.15 -2.03
C VAL A 625 19.00 -9.06 -1.20
N ARG A 626 20.31 -9.10 -1.50
CA ARG A 626 21.28 -9.89 -0.71
C ARG A 626 21.97 -9.01 0.33
N ALA A 627 22.07 -9.52 1.57
CA ALA A 627 22.94 -8.94 2.58
C ALA A 627 24.40 -9.01 2.13
N ARG A 628 25.20 -7.97 2.41
CA ARG A 628 26.64 -8.01 2.20
C ARG A 628 27.23 -9.09 3.12
N SER A 629 27.81 -10.15 2.57
CA SER A 629 28.71 -11.01 3.33
C SER A 629 29.95 -10.19 3.71
N ASN A 630 30.29 -10.16 4.99
CA ASN A 630 31.55 -9.55 5.45
C ASN A 630 32.72 -10.31 4.81
N PRO A 631 33.67 -9.64 4.13
CA PRO A 631 34.94 -10.27 3.79
C PRO A 631 35.80 -10.23 5.06
N GLY A 632 35.80 -11.32 5.82
CA GLY A 632 36.60 -11.40 7.05
C GLY A 632 36.05 -12.36 8.08
N GLN A 633 35.92 -13.64 7.72
CA GLN A 633 36.07 -14.75 8.65
C GLN A 633 36.34 -15.99 7.81
N GLY A 634 37.62 -16.29 7.63
CA GLY A 634 38.07 -17.56 7.07
C GLY A 634 37.63 -18.67 8.00
N SER A 635 36.88 -19.63 7.47
CA SER A 635 36.75 -20.95 8.05
C SER A 635 37.70 -21.85 7.28
N PHE A 636 38.85 -22.12 7.88
CA PHE A 636 39.65 -23.30 7.57
C PHE A 636 38.76 -24.53 7.78
N GLY A 637 38.62 -25.35 6.76
CA GLY A 637 37.96 -26.66 6.78
C GLY A 637 38.47 -27.45 5.58
N GLY A 638 39.33 -28.41 5.85
CA GLY A 638 40.20 -29.06 4.88
C GLY A 638 39.53 -30.06 3.95
N THR A 639 40.20 -30.23 2.81
CA THR A 639 40.52 -31.51 2.15
C THR A 639 39.42 -32.54 1.99
N GLY A 640 38.93 -32.66 0.76
CA GLY A 640 38.24 -33.83 0.23
C GLY A 640 38.45 -33.89 -1.28
N SER A 641 39.61 -34.39 -1.68
CA SER A 641 39.97 -34.74 -3.05
C SER A 641 39.12 -35.92 -3.52
N THR A 642 38.41 -35.77 -4.63
CA THR A 642 38.20 -36.85 -5.61
C THR A 642 37.89 -36.21 -6.96
N THR A 643 38.93 -36.10 -7.78
CA THR A 643 38.81 -36.18 -9.24
C THR A 643 38.48 -37.61 -9.62
N GLU A 644 37.41 -37.81 -10.36
CA GLU A 644 37.34 -38.93 -11.30
C GLU A 644 36.59 -38.44 -12.54
N ARG A 645 37.22 -38.66 -13.69
CA ARG A 645 36.68 -38.41 -15.03
C ARG A 645 35.72 -39.55 -15.36
N ASP A 646 34.57 -39.21 -15.94
CA ASP A 646 34.19 -39.55 -17.31
C ASP A 646 33.08 -38.60 -17.79
#